data_AF-A0A832I4U6-F1
#
_entry.id   AF-A0A832I4U6-F1
#
_cell.length_a   1.000
_cell.length_b   1.000
_cell.length_c   1.000
_cell.angle_alpha   90.00
_cell.angle_beta   90.00
_cell.angle_gamma   90.00
#
_symmetry.space_group_name_H-M   'P 1'
#
loop_
_entity.id
_entity.type
_entity.pdbx_description
1 polymer ?
#
loop_
_entity_poly.entity_id
_entity_poly.type
_entity_poly.pdbx_seq_one_letter_code
_entity_poly.pdbx_strand_id
1 'polypeptide(L)'
;YEKNLISERVIPLLTVLIFKRAASSPFAAMTTLERLLAKRAAPELTDELVDNVRSFLEIGFEDYEYVEKDPEEVFNDFLDATAPLLSERDKEEIKTLRNMAKSIMEKGDSKLNALTSLLQDIIAEEQSKVIVFTEYKDTLNYLVQNLESKHPEWSANILKLSSDETRDETIFQKVKDAFETNPKARILMATDVVAEGVNLQVAHILVNYEIPWSLIKVEQRIGRVWRLGQKKEVETYTLFMNNIADFTALNSMYQKLINLKRAELTPRPVTGQEVLLYSDAEDLARIPPSIALVKDGKKKKFLKVTEAKAILTFIREDRAGLERLVASIIAARQEVEKELASKGVLYKPRTRQEVEHTMGLVGFKTPSELFNSLKGIVKASSEILNFKVLEAEDYFKVVIGLEMPKTLSTVDDVYGLLLKEDVKERATKGPISLVGYGDKEDVLILLPIDLKDRKSGVTLYRELLGVYVECGKILRGSELLKTLSEALFGCIGTLNGNGLHSEIPVPLLADVIGSLRKPASSLLEPLPHYMTSLENLNIRNLDKTWLRLGDLEVALLKPLGYIRFVKKPELPLEEPSEDVKKKVEEEAIRIVIEKEKSENRIPERVSETEHYDVRSISPSTGEVRLIEVKGHNGPDIYGELTEDEACIAEKEHERYWLYIVYNLKSGKPKLLIFRDPLNTMNWKMFEKVEKRRRYVFWPKNFERV
;
A
#
# COMPACT_ATOMS: atom_id res chain seq x y z
N TYR A 1 -24.42 -25.60 8.04
CA TYR A 1 -23.34 -26.62 8.16
C TYR A 1 -23.61 -27.71 9.19
N GLU A 2 -24.59 -27.61 10.09
CA GLU A 2 -24.79 -28.57 11.20
C GLU A 2 -25.35 -29.97 10.84
N LYS A 3 -25.52 -30.33 9.56
CA LYS A 3 -26.25 -31.55 9.20
C LYS A 3 -25.62 -32.51 8.19
N ASN A 4 -24.42 -32.25 7.63
CA ASN A 4 -23.84 -33.07 6.54
C ASN A 4 -24.82 -33.36 5.37
N LEU A 5 -25.91 -32.59 5.25
CA LEU A 5 -27.03 -32.82 4.32
C LEU A 5 -27.00 -31.87 3.13
N ILE A 6 -26.03 -30.95 3.09
CA ILE A 6 -25.91 -29.96 2.02
C ILE A 6 -24.56 -30.21 1.34
N SER A 7 -24.58 -30.66 0.10
CA SER A 7 -23.39 -30.78 -0.75
C SER A 7 -22.61 -29.46 -0.74
N GLU A 8 -21.27 -29.51 -0.66
CA GLU A 8 -20.37 -28.33 -0.65
C GLU A 8 -20.64 -27.36 -1.82
N ARG A 9 -21.28 -27.84 -2.90
CA ARG A 9 -21.64 -27.05 -4.09
C ARG A 9 -22.89 -26.18 -3.92
N VAL A 10 -23.81 -26.54 -3.02
CA VAL A 10 -25.16 -25.94 -2.95
C VAL A 10 -25.17 -24.62 -2.19
N ILE A 11 -24.40 -24.52 -1.09
CA ILE A 11 -24.35 -23.30 -0.26
C ILE A 11 -23.80 -22.10 -1.05
N PRO A 12 -22.69 -22.21 -1.80
CA PRO A 12 -22.20 -21.11 -2.62
C PRO A 12 -23.22 -20.68 -3.68
N LEU A 13 -23.88 -21.63 -4.35
CA LEU A 13 -24.90 -21.34 -5.38
C LEU A 13 -26.10 -20.59 -4.78
N LEU A 14 -26.61 -21.06 -3.65
CA LEU A 14 -27.71 -20.39 -2.94
C LEU A 14 -27.32 -18.97 -2.52
N THR A 15 -26.08 -18.78 -2.05
CA THR A 15 -25.54 -17.48 -1.67
C THR A 15 -25.51 -16.53 -2.86
N VAL A 16 -24.91 -16.95 -3.99
CA VAL A 16 -24.82 -16.17 -5.22
C VAL A 16 -26.21 -15.82 -5.75
N LEU A 17 -27.14 -16.78 -5.77
CA LEU A 17 -28.51 -16.56 -6.22
C LEU A 17 -29.24 -15.51 -5.37
N ILE A 18 -29.19 -15.62 -4.04
CA ILE A 18 -29.80 -14.63 -3.14
C ILE A 18 -29.19 -13.25 -3.36
N PHE A 19 -27.87 -13.15 -3.50
CA PHE A 19 -27.21 -11.89 -3.80
C PHE A 19 -27.64 -11.29 -5.14
N LYS A 20 -27.70 -12.09 -6.21
CA LYS A 20 -28.10 -11.63 -7.54
C LYS A 20 -29.55 -11.13 -7.54
N ARG A 21 -30.45 -11.86 -6.88
CA ARG A 21 -31.86 -11.46 -6.68
C ARG A 21 -31.97 -10.18 -5.85
N ALA A 22 -31.15 -10.02 -4.82
CA ALA A 22 -31.13 -8.81 -4.00
C ALA A 22 -30.54 -7.59 -4.71
N ALA A 23 -29.54 -7.79 -5.58
CA ALA A 23 -28.97 -6.75 -6.43
C ALA A 23 -29.94 -6.31 -7.55
N SER A 24 -30.83 -7.21 -7.96
CA SER A 24 -31.89 -6.92 -8.93
C SER A 24 -32.87 -5.89 -8.38
N SER A 25 -33.68 -6.26 -7.39
CA SER A 25 -34.66 -5.38 -6.74
C SER A 25 -34.99 -5.88 -5.32
N PRO A 26 -35.43 -4.99 -4.41
CA PRO A 26 -35.86 -5.41 -3.08
C PRO A 26 -37.08 -6.35 -3.14
N PHE A 27 -37.94 -6.22 -4.16
CA PHE A 27 -39.05 -7.13 -4.38
C PHE A 27 -38.57 -8.54 -4.75
N ALA A 28 -37.65 -8.66 -5.71
CA ALA A 28 -37.04 -9.93 -6.08
C ALA A 28 -36.32 -10.61 -4.90
N ALA A 29 -35.64 -9.82 -4.07
CA ALA A 29 -35.04 -10.31 -2.81
C ALA A 29 -36.11 -10.87 -1.87
N MET A 30 -37.18 -10.10 -1.64
CA MET A 30 -38.26 -10.47 -0.75
C MET A 30 -38.97 -11.76 -1.22
N THR A 31 -39.34 -11.87 -2.50
CA THR A 31 -40.02 -13.06 -3.03
C THR A 31 -39.14 -14.31 -2.93
N THR A 32 -37.85 -14.18 -3.20
CA THR A 32 -36.85 -15.26 -3.04
C THR A 32 -36.79 -15.74 -1.59
N LEU A 33 -36.66 -14.82 -0.63
CA LEU A 33 -36.56 -15.14 0.79
C LEU A 33 -37.88 -15.67 1.36
N GLU A 34 -39.03 -15.18 0.88
CA GLU A 34 -40.35 -15.70 1.25
C GLU A 34 -40.54 -17.13 0.74
N ARG A 35 -40.06 -17.44 -0.46
CA ARG A 35 -40.09 -18.79 -1.02
C ARG A 35 -39.28 -19.76 -0.17
N LEU A 36 -38.07 -19.39 0.25
CA LEU A 36 -37.22 -20.19 1.15
C LEU A 36 -37.86 -20.44 2.53
N LEU A 37 -38.76 -19.56 2.98
CA LEU A 37 -39.48 -19.73 4.24
C LEU A 37 -40.78 -20.52 4.11
N ALA A 38 -41.28 -20.70 2.89
CA ALA A 38 -42.55 -21.37 2.65
C ALA A 38 -42.41 -22.89 2.82
N LYS A 39 -43.37 -23.50 3.53
CA LYS A 39 -43.50 -24.97 3.56
C LYS A 39 -44.24 -25.42 2.30
N ARG A 40 -43.50 -25.81 1.26
CA ARG A 40 -44.03 -26.34 -0.01
C ARG A 40 -43.63 -27.80 -0.19
N ALA A 41 -44.29 -28.51 -1.10
CA ALA A 41 -43.78 -29.77 -1.61
C ALA A 41 -42.45 -29.47 -2.33
N ALA A 42 -41.35 -29.97 -1.79
CA ALA A 42 -40.03 -29.74 -2.34
C ALA A 42 -39.75 -30.76 -3.45
N PRO A 43 -39.32 -30.34 -4.65
CA PRO A 43 -38.74 -31.26 -5.62
C PRO A 43 -37.46 -31.89 -5.04
N GLU A 44 -37.09 -33.07 -5.52
CA GLU A 44 -35.81 -33.68 -5.13
C GLU A 44 -34.65 -32.83 -5.64
N LEU A 45 -33.65 -32.60 -4.78
CA LEU A 45 -32.42 -31.89 -5.17
C LEU A 45 -31.54 -32.83 -6.01
N THR A 46 -31.71 -32.77 -7.33
CA THR A 46 -30.91 -33.54 -8.31
C THR A 46 -29.64 -32.78 -8.73
N ASP A 47 -28.59 -33.50 -9.11
CA ASP A 47 -27.36 -32.88 -9.68
C ASP A 47 -27.65 -32.07 -10.95
N GLU A 48 -28.60 -32.52 -11.79
CA GLU A 48 -29.03 -31.78 -12.98
C GLU A 48 -29.55 -30.37 -12.66
N LEU A 49 -30.37 -30.24 -11.60
CA LEU A 49 -30.87 -28.94 -11.12
C LEU A 49 -29.73 -28.04 -10.62
N VAL A 50 -28.74 -28.61 -9.93
CA VAL A 50 -27.55 -27.90 -9.45
C VAL A 50 -26.72 -27.37 -10.62
N ASP A 51 -26.48 -28.21 -11.63
CA ASP A 51 -25.70 -27.84 -12.82
C ASP A 51 -26.44 -26.81 -13.69
N ASN A 52 -27.76 -26.93 -13.83
CA ASN A 52 -28.59 -25.92 -14.51
C ASN A 52 -28.47 -24.55 -13.84
N VAL A 53 -28.60 -24.47 -12.51
CA VAL A 53 -28.43 -23.21 -11.76
C VAL A 53 -27.01 -22.68 -11.90
N ARG A 54 -25.99 -23.54 -11.82
CA ARG A 54 -24.60 -23.15 -11.98
C ARG A 54 -24.32 -22.56 -13.37
N SER A 55 -24.91 -23.13 -14.41
CA SER A 55 -24.88 -22.61 -15.77
C SER A 55 -25.50 -21.21 -15.86
N PHE A 56 -26.71 -21.01 -15.31
CA PHE A 56 -27.38 -19.70 -15.30
C PHE A 56 -26.66 -18.64 -14.45
N LEU A 57 -25.98 -19.05 -13.37
CA LEU A 57 -25.14 -18.17 -12.56
C LEU A 57 -23.75 -17.95 -13.18
N GLU A 58 -23.47 -18.57 -14.33
CA GLU A 58 -22.27 -18.36 -15.14
C GLU A 58 -20.98 -18.61 -14.34
N ILE A 59 -21.02 -19.59 -13.42
CA ILE A 59 -19.87 -20.02 -12.60
C ILE A 59 -19.03 -21.01 -13.42
N GLY A 60 -18.34 -20.50 -14.44
CA GLY A 60 -17.49 -21.27 -15.37
C GLY A 60 -17.00 -20.47 -16.59
N PHE A 61 -16.11 -21.07 -17.38
CA PHE A 61 -15.63 -20.54 -18.68
C PHE A 61 -16.33 -21.20 -19.88
N GLU A 62 -17.27 -22.12 -19.65
CA GLU A 62 -17.91 -22.90 -20.70
C GLU A 62 -19.25 -22.27 -21.10
N ASP A 63 -19.41 -22.03 -22.40
CA ASP A 63 -20.65 -21.61 -23.04
C ASP A 63 -21.62 -22.80 -23.04
N TYR A 64 -22.48 -22.91 -22.03
CA TYR A 64 -23.58 -23.88 -22.08
C TYR A 64 -24.72 -23.32 -22.94
N GLU A 65 -25.17 -24.13 -23.90
CA GLU A 65 -26.37 -23.86 -24.70
C GLU A 65 -27.58 -23.61 -23.78
N TYR A 66 -28.43 -22.67 -24.20
CA TYR A 66 -29.64 -22.28 -23.49
C TYR A 66 -30.50 -23.50 -23.14
N VAL A 67 -30.77 -23.70 -21.86
CA VAL A 67 -31.90 -24.53 -21.43
C VAL A 67 -33.17 -23.82 -21.90
N GLU A 68 -34.11 -24.51 -22.55
CA GLU A 68 -35.38 -23.96 -23.05
C GLU A 68 -36.32 -23.41 -21.94
N LYS A 69 -35.91 -23.48 -20.66
CA LYS A 69 -36.69 -23.04 -19.50
C LYS A 69 -36.32 -21.62 -19.07
N ASP A 70 -37.32 -20.87 -18.62
CA ASP A 70 -37.17 -19.54 -18.02
C ASP A 70 -36.21 -19.63 -16.80
N PRO A 71 -35.16 -18.79 -16.72
CA PRO A 71 -34.22 -18.80 -15.59
C PRO A 71 -34.93 -18.70 -14.23
N GLU A 72 -36.03 -17.95 -14.16
CA GLU A 72 -36.80 -17.79 -12.93
C GLU A 72 -37.47 -19.09 -12.48
N GLU A 73 -37.95 -19.92 -13.42
CA GLU A 73 -38.53 -21.24 -13.12
C GLU A 73 -37.46 -22.18 -12.54
N VAL A 74 -36.27 -22.22 -13.15
CA VAL A 74 -35.15 -23.07 -12.67
C VAL A 74 -34.67 -22.63 -11.29
N PHE A 75 -34.55 -21.32 -11.05
CA PHE A 75 -34.20 -20.80 -9.72
C PHE A 75 -35.28 -21.12 -8.68
N ASN A 76 -36.55 -21.02 -9.04
CA ASN A 76 -37.66 -21.35 -8.16
C ASN A 76 -37.66 -22.82 -7.73
N ASP A 77 -37.43 -23.74 -8.66
CA ASP A 77 -37.32 -25.18 -8.37
C ASP A 77 -36.13 -25.47 -7.43
N PHE A 78 -34.99 -24.82 -7.65
CA PHE A 78 -33.81 -24.93 -6.79
C PHE A 78 -34.03 -24.36 -5.39
N LEU A 79 -34.73 -23.22 -5.25
CA LEU A 79 -35.07 -22.65 -3.96
C LEU A 79 -36.03 -23.57 -3.18
N ASP A 80 -37.01 -24.17 -3.86
CA ASP A 80 -37.94 -25.12 -3.23
C ASP A 80 -37.23 -26.40 -2.78
N ALA A 81 -36.27 -26.91 -3.56
CA ALA A 81 -35.46 -28.07 -3.20
C ALA A 81 -34.50 -27.80 -2.02
N THR A 82 -34.03 -26.56 -1.86
CA THR A 82 -33.06 -26.17 -0.82
C THR A 82 -33.72 -25.67 0.47
N ALA A 83 -34.96 -25.20 0.42
CA ALA A 83 -35.71 -24.73 1.59
C ALA A 83 -35.78 -25.73 2.77
N PRO A 84 -35.97 -27.05 2.56
CA PRO A 84 -35.97 -28.04 3.64
C PRO A 84 -34.61 -28.21 4.34
N LEU A 85 -33.52 -27.81 3.68
CA LEU A 85 -32.15 -27.96 4.19
C LEU A 85 -31.77 -26.86 5.21
N LEU A 86 -32.57 -25.80 5.30
CA LEU A 86 -32.33 -24.66 6.19
C LEU A 86 -32.55 -25.03 7.65
N SER A 87 -31.59 -24.66 8.52
CA SER A 87 -31.75 -24.74 9.97
C SER A 87 -32.75 -23.70 10.48
N GLU A 88 -33.21 -23.84 11.73
CA GLU A 88 -34.08 -22.82 12.34
C GLU A 88 -33.38 -21.47 12.47
N ARG A 89 -32.07 -21.47 12.74
CA ARG A 89 -31.24 -20.25 12.73
C ARG A 89 -31.23 -19.59 11.34
N ASP A 90 -31.03 -20.37 10.28
CA ASP A 90 -31.02 -19.83 8.91
C ASP A 90 -32.37 -19.19 8.57
N LYS A 91 -33.48 -19.82 8.98
CA LYS A 91 -34.84 -19.28 8.79
C LYS A 91 -35.04 -17.96 9.55
N GLU A 92 -34.48 -17.80 10.74
CA GLU A 92 -34.55 -16.53 11.49
C GLU A 92 -33.76 -15.41 10.80
N GLU A 93 -32.56 -15.71 10.29
CA GLU A 93 -31.78 -14.73 9.53
C GLU A 93 -32.48 -14.36 8.20
N ILE A 94 -33.02 -15.34 7.47
CA ILE A 94 -33.80 -15.11 6.24
C ILE A 94 -35.03 -14.24 6.51
N LYS A 95 -35.74 -14.44 7.63
CA LYS A 95 -36.84 -13.56 8.04
C LYS A 95 -36.37 -12.12 8.25
N THR A 96 -35.20 -11.94 8.84
CA THR A 96 -34.60 -10.62 9.07
C THR A 96 -34.27 -9.94 7.74
N LEU A 97 -33.60 -10.63 6.83
CA LEU A 97 -33.28 -10.13 5.49
C LEU A 97 -34.55 -9.79 4.69
N ARG A 98 -35.58 -10.63 4.76
CA ARG A 98 -36.88 -10.36 4.12
C ARG A 98 -37.52 -9.09 4.66
N ASN A 99 -37.49 -8.88 5.97
CA ASN A 99 -38.04 -7.67 6.60
C ASN A 99 -37.24 -6.42 6.20
N MET A 100 -35.92 -6.54 6.03
CA MET A 100 -35.09 -5.45 5.49
C MET A 100 -35.50 -5.10 4.05
N ALA A 101 -35.70 -6.10 3.18
CA ALA A 101 -36.16 -5.88 1.82
C ALA A 101 -37.52 -5.14 1.77
N LYS A 102 -38.48 -5.54 2.63
CA LYS A 102 -39.76 -4.82 2.80
C LYS A 102 -39.57 -3.37 3.24
N SER A 103 -38.71 -3.14 4.24
CA SER A 103 -38.43 -1.78 4.71
C SER A 103 -37.83 -0.89 3.62
N ILE A 104 -37.03 -1.44 2.70
CA ILE A 104 -36.47 -0.67 1.57
C ILE A 104 -37.59 -0.25 0.61
N MET A 105 -38.51 -1.16 0.29
CA MET A 105 -39.66 -0.85 -0.57
C MET A 105 -40.53 0.27 0.02
N GLU A 106 -40.73 0.26 1.34
CA GLU A 106 -41.50 1.30 2.06
C GLU A 106 -40.78 2.65 2.14
N LYS A 107 -39.48 2.65 2.45
CA LYS A 107 -38.68 3.87 2.63
C LYS A 107 -38.26 4.53 1.31
N GLY A 108 -38.16 3.73 0.25
CA GLY A 108 -37.75 4.17 -1.07
C GLY A 108 -36.53 3.43 -1.60
N ASP A 109 -36.68 2.88 -2.79
CA ASP A 109 -35.63 2.19 -3.54
C ASP A 109 -34.82 3.19 -4.38
N SER A 110 -33.54 3.37 -4.03
CA SER A 110 -32.63 4.30 -4.70
C SER A 110 -32.38 3.95 -6.16
N LYS A 111 -32.36 2.65 -6.51
CA LYS A 111 -32.08 2.18 -7.87
C LYS A 111 -33.29 2.42 -8.77
N LEU A 112 -34.49 2.12 -8.27
CA LEU A 112 -35.75 2.51 -8.91
C LEU A 112 -35.84 4.04 -9.10
N ASN A 113 -35.46 4.82 -8.09
CA ASN A 113 -35.48 6.29 -8.20
C ASN A 113 -34.49 6.80 -9.26
N ALA A 114 -33.31 6.20 -9.37
CA ALA A 114 -32.34 6.51 -10.42
C ALA A 114 -32.88 6.17 -11.82
N LEU A 115 -33.49 4.99 -12.00
CA LEU A 115 -34.18 4.63 -13.24
C LEU A 115 -35.29 5.62 -13.58
N THR A 116 -36.11 6.00 -12.59
CA THR A 116 -37.21 6.95 -12.76
C THR A 116 -36.68 8.30 -13.25
N SER A 117 -35.60 8.81 -12.65
CA SER A 117 -34.96 10.05 -13.08
C SER A 117 -34.44 9.97 -14.52
N LEU A 118 -33.79 8.86 -14.88
CA LEU A 118 -33.30 8.64 -16.25
C LEU A 118 -34.46 8.61 -17.26
N LEU A 119 -35.53 7.89 -16.95
CA LEU A 119 -36.72 7.80 -17.80
C LEU A 119 -37.44 9.15 -17.93
N GLN A 120 -37.48 9.97 -16.87
CA GLN A 120 -38.05 11.32 -16.91
C GLN A 120 -37.33 12.21 -17.92
N ASP A 121 -36.00 12.11 -17.98
CA ASP A 121 -35.19 12.89 -18.90
C ASP A 121 -35.34 12.39 -20.34
N ILE A 122 -35.44 11.08 -20.54
CA ILE A 122 -35.70 10.48 -21.85
C ILE A 122 -37.09 10.88 -22.36
N ILE A 123 -38.13 10.78 -21.52
CA ILE A 123 -39.50 11.16 -21.89
C ILE A 123 -39.60 12.65 -22.24
N ALA A 124 -38.82 13.52 -21.60
CA ALA A 124 -38.80 14.94 -21.94
C ALA A 124 -38.31 15.22 -23.37
N GLU A 125 -37.53 14.32 -23.98
CA GLU A 125 -37.12 14.43 -25.38
C GLU A 125 -38.18 13.82 -26.29
N GLU A 126 -38.98 14.62 -27.01
CA GLU A 126 -40.22 14.21 -27.67
C GLU A 126 -40.14 13.06 -28.70
N GLN A 127 -38.94 12.53 -29.03
CA GLN A 127 -38.74 11.48 -30.05
C GLN A 127 -37.89 10.28 -29.60
N SER A 128 -37.63 10.11 -28.30
CA SER A 128 -36.74 9.05 -27.82
C SER A 128 -37.51 7.83 -27.30
N LYS A 129 -37.15 6.64 -27.80
CA LYS A 129 -37.63 5.35 -27.28
C LYS A 129 -36.52 4.63 -26.54
N VAL A 130 -36.86 4.02 -25.42
CA VAL A 130 -35.94 3.33 -24.51
C VAL A 130 -36.42 1.92 -24.23
N ILE A 131 -35.46 1.01 -24.14
CA ILE A 131 -35.69 -0.37 -23.70
C ILE A 131 -35.00 -0.54 -22.35
N VAL A 132 -35.73 -1.04 -21.36
CA VAL A 132 -35.20 -1.39 -20.04
C VAL A 132 -35.24 -2.90 -19.90
N PHE A 133 -34.06 -3.51 -19.84
CA PHE A 133 -33.90 -4.94 -19.62
C PHE A 133 -33.69 -5.25 -18.15
N THR A 134 -34.36 -6.31 -17.70
CA THR A 134 -34.09 -6.99 -16.43
C THR A 134 -34.05 -8.49 -16.69
N GLU A 135 -33.25 -9.21 -15.91
CA GLU A 135 -33.14 -10.66 -16.00
C GLU A 135 -34.37 -11.36 -15.40
N TYR A 136 -35.08 -10.70 -14.49
CA TYR A 136 -36.15 -11.32 -13.71
C TYR A 136 -37.51 -10.67 -13.94
N LYS A 137 -38.52 -11.52 -14.07
CA LYS A 137 -39.91 -11.09 -14.28
C LYS A 137 -40.49 -10.43 -13.04
N ASP A 138 -40.17 -10.92 -11.85
CA ASP A 138 -40.54 -10.27 -10.59
C ASP A 138 -40.08 -8.81 -10.52
N THR A 139 -38.83 -8.55 -10.91
CA THR A 139 -38.28 -7.19 -10.96
C THR A 139 -39.00 -6.37 -12.02
N LEU A 140 -39.26 -6.92 -13.20
CA LEU A 140 -40.02 -6.24 -14.25
C LEU A 140 -41.38 -5.77 -13.75
N ASN A 141 -42.15 -6.66 -13.12
CA ASN A 141 -43.47 -6.36 -12.57
C ASN A 141 -43.39 -5.27 -11.50
N TYR A 142 -42.43 -5.39 -10.58
CA TYR A 142 -42.19 -4.39 -9.53
C TYR A 142 -41.88 -3.00 -10.12
N LEU A 143 -41.06 -2.93 -11.17
CA LEU A 143 -40.72 -1.66 -11.82
C LEU A 143 -41.95 -1.04 -12.50
N VAL A 144 -42.70 -1.82 -13.29
CA VAL A 144 -43.90 -1.32 -13.99
C VAL A 144 -44.92 -0.77 -12.99
N GLN A 145 -45.25 -1.55 -11.96
CA GLN A 145 -46.22 -1.13 -10.94
C GLN A 145 -45.79 0.16 -10.22
N ASN A 146 -44.51 0.29 -9.86
CA ASN A 146 -44.01 1.48 -9.19
C ASN A 146 -43.97 2.71 -10.12
N LEU A 147 -43.60 2.52 -11.39
CA LEU A 147 -43.56 3.60 -12.37
C LEU A 147 -44.96 4.11 -12.67
N GLU A 148 -45.94 3.23 -12.89
CA GLU A 148 -47.34 3.61 -13.11
C GLU A 148 -47.97 4.25 -11.86
N SER A 149 -47.62 3.78 -10.66
CA SER A 149 -48.13 4.38 -9.42
C SER A 149 -47.55 5.77 -9.14
N LYS A 150 -46.26 6.00 -9.44
CA LYS A 150 -45.60 7.30 -9.22
C LYS A 150 -45.86 8.28 -10.35
N HIS A 151 -46.05 7.79 -11.57
CA HIS A 151 -46.28 8.54 -12.80
C HIS A 151 -47.45 7.94 -13.60
N PRO A 152 -48.71 8.13 -13.15
CA PRO A 152 -49.89 7.60 -13.84
C PRO A 152 -49.97 8.04 -15.31
N GLU A 153 -49.43 9.22 -15.63
CA GLU A 153 -49.34 9.76 -16.98
C GLU A 153 -48.46 8.93 -17.93
N TRP A 154 -47.56 8.09 -17.40
CA TRP A 154 -46.69 7.21 -18.20
C TRP A 154 -47.32 5.88 -18.56
N SER A 155 -48.48 5.54 -18.01
CA SER A 155 -49.11 4.23 -18.24
C SER A 155 -49.36 3.95 -19.73
N ALA A 156 -49.67 4.99 -20.51
CA ALA A 156 -49.82 4.88 -21.97
C ALA A 156 -48.49 4.86 -22.75
N ASN A 157 -47.38 5.17 -22.08
CA ASN A 157 -46.03 5.17 -22.63
C ASN A 157 -45.26 3.87 -22.38
N ILE A 158 -45.62 3.13 -21.33
CA ILE A 158 -44.95 1.91 -20.89
C ILE A 158 -45.59 0.69 -21.55
N LEU A 159 -44.75 -0.15 -22.15
CA LEU A 159 -45.09 -1.48 -22.62
C LEU A 159 -44.32 -2.50 -21.79
N LYS A 160 -44.97 -3.62 -21.51
CA LYS A 160 -44.39 -4.74 -20.77
C LYS A 160 -44.29 -5.96 -21.68
N LEU A 161 -43.14 -6.63 -21.63
CA LEU A 161 -42.90 -7.86 -22.36
C LEU A 161 -42.12 -8.87 -21.50
N SER A 162 -42.83 -9.84 -20.93
CA SER A 162 -42.27 -10.97 -20.18
C SER A 162 -42.86 -12.30 -20.66
N SER A 163 -42.46 -13.41 -20.03
CA SER A 163 -42.89 -14.75 -20.44
C SER A 163 -44.42 -14.93 -20.43
N ASP A 164 -45.15 -14.17 -19.59
CA ASP A 164 -46.62 -14.17 -19.58
C ASP A 164 -47.22 -13.58 -20.85
N GLU A 165 -46.72 -12.42 -21.29
CA GLU A 165 -47.27 -11.71 -22.45
C GLU A 165 -46.95 -12.42 -23.76
N THR A 166 -45.87 -13.20 -23.83
CA THR A 166 -45.56 -14.05 -25.00
C THR A 166 -46.39 -15.31 -25.11
N ARG A 167 -46.98 -15.80 -24.01
CA ARG A 167 -47.86 -16.99 -24.06
C ARG A 167 -49.18 -16.70 -24.79
N ASP A 168 -49.56 -15.43 -24.91
CA ASP A 168 -50.70 -14.98 -25.70
C ASP A 168 -50.19 -14.25 -26.96
N GLU A 169 -50.27 -14.93 -28.10
CA GLU A 169 -49.83 -14.38 -29.40
C GLU A 169 -50.50 -13.04 -29.73
N THR A 170 -51.74 -12.82 -29.29
CA THR A 170 -52.46 -11.58 -29.56
C THR A 170 -51.92 -10.41 -28.74
N ILE A 171 -51.54 -10.66 -27.48
CA ILE A 171 -50.92 -9.65 -26.60
C ILE A 171 -49.51 -9.35 -27.10
N PHE A 172 -48.74 -10.38 -27.43
CA PHE A 172 -47.40 -10.24 -27.97
C PHE A 172 -47.39 -9.37 -29.24
N GLN A 173 -48.26 -9.67 -30.21
CA GLN A 173 -48.35 -8.92 -31.46
C GLN A 173 -48.78 -7.47 -31.22
N LYS A 174 -49.73 -7.23 -30.29
CA LYS A 174 -50.13 -5.87 -29.89
C LYS A 174 -48.97 -5.07 -29.30
N VAL A 175 -48.18 -5.66 -28.40
CA VAL A 175 -47.03 -5.01 -27.78
C VAL A 175 -45.97 -4.69 -28.82
N LYS A 176 -45.68 -5.63 -29.72
CA LYS A 176 -44.74 -5.46 -30.83
C LYS A 176 -45.18 -4.31 -31.74
N ASP A 177 -46.40 -4.36 -32.26
CA ASP A 177 -46.93 -3.34 -33.18
C ASP A 177 -46.99 -1.97 -32.51
N ALA A 178 -47.40 -1.91 -31.24
CA ALA A 178 -47.42 -0.66 -30.47
C ALA A 178 -46.01 -0.09 -30.30
N PHE A 179 -45.02 -0.91 -29.94
CA PHE A 179 -43.66 -0.40 -29.77
C PHE A 179 -43.03 0.05 -31.08
N GLU A 180 -43.33 -0.60 -32.20
CA GLU A 180 -42.78 -0.24 -33.50
C GLU A 180 -43.45 0.99 -34.12
N THR A 181 -44.77 1.11 -33.98
CA THR A 181 -45.56 2.11 -34.75
C THR A 181 -46.13 3.26 -33.92
N ASN A 182 -46.43 3.06 -32.63
CA ASN A 182 -47.08 4.09 -31.82
C ASN A 182 -46.04 5.09 -31.27
N PRO A 183 -46.12 6.40 -31.60
CA PRO A 183 -45.19 7.39 -31.06
C PRO A 183 -45.32 7.60 -29.54
N LYS A 184 -46.48 7.28 -28.96
CA LYS A 184 -46.71 7.39 -27.51
C LYS A 184 -46.08 6.24 -26.74
N ALA A 185 -45.96 5.05 -27.32
CA ALA A 185 -45.29 3.91 -26.68
C ALA A 185 -43.76 4.10 -26.74
N ARG A 186 -43.17 4.53 -25.62
CA ARG A 186 -41.79 5.02 -25.56
C ARG A 186 -40.87 4.23 -24.65
N ILE A 187 -41.42 3.52 -23.67
CA ILE A 187 -40.66 2.68 -22.74
C ILE A 187 -41.08 1.24 -22.98
N LEU A 188 -40.14 0.37 -23.34
CA LEU A 188 -40.34 -1.07 -23.32
C LEU A 188 -39.60 -1.67 -22.13
N MET A 189 -40.35 -2.22 -21.17
CA MET A 189 -39.82 -3.00 -20.06
C MET A 189 -39.84 -4.47 -20.47
N ALA A 190 -38.68 -5.12 -20.55
CA ALA A 190 -38.58 -6.48 -21.08
C ALA A 190 -37.60 -7.37 -20.32
N THR A 191 -37.86 -8.69 -20.35
CA THR A 191 -36.88 -9.73 -20.00
C THR A 191 -36.12 -10.20 -21.24
N ASP A 192 -34.88 -10.65 -21.07
CA ASP A 192 -33.99 -11.04 -22.19
C ASP A 192 -34.59 -12.09 -23.12
N VAL A 193 -35.13 -13.16 -22.55
CA VAL A 193 -35.60 -14.35 -23.28
C VAL A 193 -36.77 -14.03 -24.23
N VAL A 194 -37.50 -12.96 -23.95
CA VAL A 194 -38.85 -12.70 -24.48
C VAL A 194 -38.82 -11.59 -25.53
N ALA A 195 -37.79 -10.74 -25.52
CA ALA A 195 -37.63 -9.67 -26.51
C ALA A 195 -37.11 -10.19 -27.87
N GLU A 196 -36.82 -11.48 -27.99
CA GLU A 196 -36.44 -12.11 -29.25
C GLU A 196 -37.62 -12.11 -30.24
N GLY A 197 -37.43 -11.49 -31.42
CA GLY A 197 -38.47 -11.36 -32.46
C GLY A 197 -39.21 -10.01 -32.52
N VAL A 198 -38.91 -9.09 -31.58
CA VAL A 198 -39.34 -7.69 -31.62
C VAL A 198 -38.29 -6.83 -32.34
N ASN A 199 -38.69 -5.87 -33.18
CA ASN A 199 -37.74 -4.96 -33.80
C ASN A 199 -37.28 -3.86 -32.81
N LEU A 200 -36.24 -4.16 -32.04
CA LEU A 200 -35.69 -3.26 -31.03
C LEU A 200 -34.91 -2.06 -31.59
N GLN A 201 -34.64 -2.02 -32.91
CA GLN A 201 -33.90 -0.92 -33.56
C GLN A 201 -34.66 0.41 -33.57
N VAL A 202 -35.97 0.40 -33.30
CA VAL A 202 -36.78 1.62 -33.16
C VAL A 202 -36.40 2.44 -31.93
N ALA A 203 -35.76 1.80 -30.94
CA ALA A 203 -35.11 2.47 -29.82
C ALA A 203 -33.65 2.78 -30.16
N HIS A 204 -33.09 3.76 -29.45
CA HIS A 204 -31.65 4.02 -29.47
C HIS A 204 -31.06 4.10 -28.06
N ILE A 205 -31.92 3.98 -27.03
CA ILE A 205 -31.49 3.97 -25.64
C ILE A 205 -31.79 2.60 -25.06
N LEU A 206 -30.76 2.00 -24.48
CA LEU A 206 -30.78 0.69 -23.84
C LEU A 206 -30.43 0.87 -22.36
N VAL A 207 -31.24 0.36 -21.45
CA VAL A 207 -30.96 0.39 -20.02
C VAL A 207 -30.93 -1.04 -19.50
N ASN A 208 -29.77 -1.50 -19.05
CA ASN A 208 -29.64 -2.71 -18.25
C ASN A 208 -29.94 -2.33 -16.80
N TYR A 209 -31.08 -2.77 -16.28
CA TYR A 209 -31.44 -2.49 -14.89
C TYR A 209 -30.51 -3.16 -13.89
N GLU A 210 -29.87 -4.26 -14.29
CA GLU A 210 -28.84 -4.95 -13.53
C GLU A 210 -27.69 -5.36 -14.44
N ILE A 211 -26.51 -5.54 -13.85
CA ILE A 211 -25.31 -6.00 -14.57
C ILE A 211 -25.56 -7.45 -15.03
N PRO A 212 -25.53 -7.74 -16.34
CA PRO A 212 -25.50 -9.12 -16.81
C PRO A 212 -24.11 -9.70 -16.55
N TRP A 213 -24.01 -10.84 -15.88
CA TRP A 213 -22.69 -11.41 -15.52
C TRP A 213 -21.95 -12.00 -16.76
N SER A 214 -22.63 -12.06 -17.91
CA SER A 214 -22.12 -12.49 -19.21
C SER A 214 -21.96 -11.30 -20.14
N LEU A 215 -20.72 -11.13 -20.62
CA LEU A 215 -20.38 -10.12 -21.60
C LEU A 215 -21.09 -10.38 -22.94
N ILE A 216 -21.27 -11.65 -23.32
CA ILE A 216 -21.97 -12.04 -24.54
C ILE A 216 -23.41 -11.54 -24.50
N LYS A 217 -24.10 -11.66 -23.35
CA LYS A 217 -25.45 -11.11 -23.19
C LYS A 217 -25.48 -9.60 -23.38
N VAL A 218 -24.51 -8.87 -22.81
CA VAL A 218 -24.41 -7.41 -23.01
C VAL A 218 -24.22 -7.06 -24.49
N GLU A 219 -23.29 -7.73 -25.18
CA GLU A 219 -23.04 -7.52 -26.60
C GLU A 219 -24.28 -7.83 -27.44
N GLN A 220 -24.95 -8.96 -27.18
CA GLN A 220 -26.19 -9.35 -27.85
C GLN A 220 -27.28 -8.29 -27.65
N ARG A 221 -27.50 -7.79 -26.42
CA ARG A 221 -28.48 -6.73 -26.13
C ARG A 221 -28.17 -5.45 -26.92
N ILE A 222 -26.92 -4.99 -26.90
CA ILE A 222 -26.50 -3.81 -27.66
C ILE A 222 -26.71 -4.04 -29.16
N GLY A 223 -26.30 -5.20 -29.65
CA GLY A 223 -26.46 -5.63 -31.04
C GLY A 223 -27.91 -5.81 -31.49
N ARG A 224 -28.92 -5.77 -30.61
CA ARG A 224 -30.35 -5.70 -31.01
C ARG A 224 -30.78 -4.28 -31.39
N VAL A 225 -30.15 -3.27 -30.80
CA VAL A 225 -30.48 -1.84 -30.98
C VAL A 225 -29.53 -1.18 -31.99
N TRP A 226 -28.25 -1.56 -31.94
CA TRP A 226 -27.19 -1.06 -32.79
C TRP A 226 -26.98 -1.97 -34.00
N ARG A 227 -27.85 -1.82 -35.01
CA ARG A 227 -27.80 -2.56 -36.29
C ARG A 227 -27.81 -1.58 -37.47
N LEU A 228 -27.43 -2.08 -38.66
CA LEU A 228 -27.54 -1.32 -39.91
C LEU A 228 -28.95 -0.76 -40.08
N GLY A 229 -29.06 0.55 -40.31
CA GLY A 229 -30.33 1.27 -40.41
C GLY A 229 -30.66 2.16 -39.20
N GLN A 230 -29.95 1.98 -38.08
CA GLN A 230 -30.04 2.89 -36.93
C GLN A 230 -29.53 4.29 -37.31
N LYS A 231 -30.36 5.32 -37.11
CA LYS A 231 -30.06 6.72 -37.49
C LYS A 231 -29.70 7.60 -36.29
N LYS A 232 -29.92 7.12 -35.07
CA LYS A 232 -29.61 7.83 -33.82
C LYS A 232 -28.38 7.20 -33.15
N GLU A 233 -27.64 8.02 -32.41
CA GLU A 233 -26.54 7.50 -31.57
C GLU A 233 -27.13 6.54 -30.53
N VAL A 234 -26.53 5.36 -30.38
CA VAL A 234 -27.01 4.36 -29.43
C VAL A 234 -26.37 4.60 -28.08
N GLU A 235 -27.19 4.78 -27.06
CA GLU A 235 -26.77 4.98 -25.68
C GLU A 235 -27.12 3.74 -24.85
N THR A 236 -26.17 3.22 -24.10
CA THR A 236 -26.39 2.09 -23.19
C THR A 236 -26.04 2.50 -21.76
N TYR A 237 -27.01 2.34 -20.86
CA TYR A 237 -26.89 2.60 -19.43
C TYR A 237 -26.95 1.27 -18.69
N THR A 238 -26.05 1.05 -17.73
CA THR A 238 -26.12 -0.11 -16.83
C THR A 238 -26.19 0.38 -15.40
N LEU A 239 -27.26 0.02 -14.69
CA LEU A 239 -27.47 0.40 -13.30
C LEU A 239 -26.86 -0.64 -12.37
N PHE A 240 -26.15 -0.16 -11.37
CA PHE A 240 -25.51 -0.97 -10.33
C PHE A 240 -25.52 -0.23 -8.99
N MET A 241 -25.37 -1.00 -7.92
CA MET A 241 -25.31 -0.53 -6.55
C MET A 241 -23.84 -0.39 -6.12
N ASN A 242 -23.57 0.55 -5.22
CA ASN A 242 -22.25 0.66 -4.58
C ASN A 242 -22.09 -0.42 -3.49
N ASN A 243 -21.99 -1.69 -3.91
CA ASN A 243 -21.80 -2.83 -3.03
C ASN A 243 -20.67 -3.73 -3.57
N ILE A 244 -20.17 -4.62 -2.72
CA ILE A 244 -19.06 -5.51 -3.06
C ILE A 244 -19.43 -6.47 -4.22
N ALA A 245 -20.68 -6.94 -4.28
CA ALA A 245 -21.12 -7.92 -5.26
C ALA A 245 -21.13 -7.33 -6.69
N ASP A 246 -21.81 -6.20 -6.88
CA ASP A 246 -21.90 -5.48 -8.15
C ASP A 246 -20.50 -5.01 -8.58
N PHE A 247 -19.67 -4.54 -7.65
CA PHE A 247 -18.28 -4.17 -7.95
C PHE A 247 -17.45 -5.37 -8.40
N THR A 248 -17.63 -6.53 -7.76
CA THR A 248 -16.94 -7.77 -8.12
C THR A 248 -17.39 -8.27 -9.49
N ALA A 249 -18.69 -8.24 -9.78
CA ALA A 249 -19.26 -8.61 -11.07
C ALA A 249 -18.73 -7.68 -12.18
N LEU A 250 -18.75 -6.36 -11.94
CA LEU A 250 -18.22 -5.37 -12.86
C LEU A 250 -16.72 -5.58 -13.12
N ASN A 251 -15.93 -5.78 -12.06
CA ASN A 251 -14.51 -6.05 -12.20
C ASN A 251 -14.25 -7.36 -12.95
N SER A 252 -15.04 -8.42 -12.70
CA SER A 252 -14.94 -9.67 -13.45
C SER A 252 -15.21 -9.47 -14.95
N MET A 253 -16.30 -8.78 -15.31
CA MET A 253 -16.60 -8.43 -16.69
C MET A 253 -15.48 -7.59 -17.32
N TYR A 254 -14.98 -6.61 -16.58
CA TYR A 254 -13.90 -5.73 -17.04
C TYR A 254 -12.59 -6.50 -17.27
N GLN A 255 -12.23 -7.43 -16.39
CA GLN A 255 -11.08 -8.30 -16.59
C GLN A 255 -11.27 -9.25 -17.79
N LYS A 256 -12.47 -9.81 -17.97
CA LYS A 256 -12.81 -10.61 -19.18
C LYS A 256 -12.64 -9.77 -20.46
N LEU A 257 -13.11 -8.53 -20.45
CA LEU A 257 -12.93 -7.56 -21.54
C LEU A 257 -11.46 -7.25 -21.83
N ILE A 258 -10.66 -6.99 -20.80
CA ILE A 258 -9.21 -6.74 -20.94
C ILE A 258 -8.51 -7.97 -21.51
N ASN A 259 -8.85 -9.17 -21.04
CA ASN A 259 -8.24 -10.40 -21.51
C ASN A 259 -8.56 -10.67 -22.98
N LEU A 260 -9.79 -10.40 -23.43
CA LEU A 260 -10.17 -10.45 -24.86
C LEU A 260 -9.34 -9.46 -25.70
N LYS A 261 -9.18 -8.21 -25.23
CA LYS A 261 -8.37 -7.18 -25.90
C LYS A 261 -6.89 -7.57 -25.99
N ARG A 262 -6.32 -8.14 -24.91
CA ARG A 262 -4.93 -8.60 -24.86
C ARG A 262 -4.65 -9.83 -25.72
N ALA A 263 -5.67 -10.67 -25.95
CA ALA A 263 -5.54 -11.88 -26.75
C ALA A 263 -5.52 -11.65 -28.27
N GLU A 264 -5.55 -10.39 -28.74
CA GLU A 264 -5.69 -10.02 -30.17
C GLU A 264 -6.88 -10.68 -30.89
N LEU A 265 -7.83 -11.26 -30.15
CA LEU A 265 -9.12 -11.67 -30.69
C LEU A 265 -9.92 -10.39 -30.90
N THR A 266 -9.75 -9.75 -32.04
CA THR A 266 -10.71 -8.76 -32.53
C THR A 266 -11.93 -9.53 -33.01
N PRO A 267 -13.07 -9.57 -32.29
CA PRO A 267 -14.33 -9.69 -33.01
C PRO A 267 -14.40 -8.39 -33.84
N ARG A 268 -14.04 -8.48 -35.13
CA ARG A 268 -14.36 -7.40 -36.06
C ARG A 268 -15.86 -7.19 -35.93
N PRO A 269 -16.36 -5.97 -35.65
CA PRO A 269 -17.78 -5.72 -35.74
C PRO A 269 -18.19 -6.06 -37.17
N VAL A 270 -19.03 -7.10 -37.32
CA VAL A 270 -19.48 -7.57 -38.65
C VAL A 270 -20.25 -6.44 -39.36
N THR A 271 -20.78 -5.48 -38.60
CA THR A 271 -21.36 -4.21 -39.07
C THR A 271 -21.32 -3.15 -37.96
N GLY A 272 -20.84 -1.93 -38.23
CA GLY A 272 -20.82 -0.81 -37.27
C GLY A 272 -19.43 -0.16 -37.05
N GLN A 273 -19.39 0.96 -36.33
CA GLN A 273 -18.14 1.63 -35.91
C GLN A 273 -17.33 0.74 -34.96
N GLU A 274 -16.02 0.96 -34.88
CA GLU A 274 -15.14 0.28 -33.94
C GLU A 274 -15.49 0.64 -32.49
N VAL A 275 -15.73 -0.37 -31.66
CA VAL A 275 -15.94 -0.18 -30.21
C VAL A 275 -14.58 0.06 -29.56
N LEU A 276 -14.24 1.32 -29.30
CA LEU A 276 -13.02 1.68 -28.58
C LEU A 276 -13.18 1.37 -27.09
N LEU A 277 -12.55 0.28 -26.66
CA LEU A 277 -12.48 -0.15 -25.26
C LEU A 277 -11.21 0.40 -24.61
N TYR A 278 -11.39 1.37 -23.72
CA TYR A 278 -10.32 2.06 -22.98
C TYR A 278 -10.08 1.33 -21.65
N SER A 279 -8.83 0.92 -21.40
CA SER A 279 -8.49 0.00 -20.30
C SER A 279 -7.54 0.54 -19.24
N ASP A 280 -6.90 1.69 -19.47
CA ASP A 280 -5.92 2.28 -18.55
C ASP A 280 -6.35 3.67 -18.03
N ALA A 281 -5.84 4.07 -16.86
CA ALA A 281 -6.12 5.40 -16.28
C ALA A 281 -5.70 6.55 -17.22
N GLU A 282 -4.69 6.33 -18.07
CA GLU A 282 -4.31 7.25 -19.15
C GLU A 282 -5.36 7.33 -20.26
N ASP A 283 -6.07 6.23 -20.55
CA ASP A 283 -7.11 6.19 -21.57
C ASP A 283 -8.44 6.78 -21.07
N LEU A 284 -8.76 6.66 -19.77
CA LEU A 284 -9.87 7.38 -19.13
C LEU A 284 -9.69 8.90 -19.22
N ALA A 285 -8.44 9.39 -19.19
CA ALA A 285 -8.11 10.79 -19.41
C ALA A 285 -8.30 11.25 -20.88
N ARG A 286 -8.45 10.30 -21.82
CA ARG A 286 -8.76 10.60 -23.24
C ARG A 286 -10.26 10.74 -23.50
N ILE A 287 -11.12 10.40 -22.53
CA ILE A 287 -12.57 10.61 -22.65
C ILE A 287 -12.85 12.10 -22.45
N PRO A 288 -13.44 12.81 -23.43
CA PRO A 288 -13.95 14.15 -23.17
C PRO A 288 -15.11 14.00 -22.16
N PRO A 289 -15.05 14.68 -21.00
CA PRO A 289 -16.02 14.47 -19.94
C PRO A 289 -17.44 14.78 -20.43
N SER A 290 -18.43 14.08 -19.89
CA SER A 290 -19.83 14.43 -20.08
C SER A 290 -20.06 15.85 -19.56
N ILE A 291 -20.55 16.74 -20.41
CA ILE A 291 -20.60 18.16 -20.14
C ILE A 291 -21.97 18.59 -19.64
N ALA A 292 -22.06 19.25 -18.50
CA ALA A 292 -23.29 19.93 -18.12
C ALA A 292 -23.53 21.16 -19.01
N LEU A 293 -24.48 21.08 -19.94
CA LEU A 293 -24.91 22.23 -20.74
C LEU A 293 -26.17 22.83 -20.12
N VAL A 294 -25.98 24.03 -19.55
CA VAL A 294 -26.99 25.00 -19.11
C VAL A 294 -27.82 24.62 -17.87
N LYS A 295 -27.82 25.53 -16.90
CA LYS A 295 -28.76 25.58 -15.77
C LYS A 295 -30.00 26.34 -16.24
N ASP A 296 -30.94 25.65 -16.86
CA ASP A 296 -32.30 26.18 -16.95
C ASP A 296 -33.15 25.40 -15.94
N GLY A 297 -33.72 26.12 -14.97
CA GLY A 297 -34.55 25.62 -13.87
C GLY A 297 -34.50 24.12 -13.54
N LYS A 298 -33.69 23.74 -12.53
CA LYS A 298 -33.67 22.43 -11.83
C LYS A 298 -33.16 21.17 -12.57
N LYS A 299 -32.94 21.14 -13.89
CA LYS A 299 -32.41 19.93 -14.56
C LYS A 299 -31.00 20.13 -15.15
N LYS A 300 -30.11 19.16 -14.92
CA LYS A 300 -28.73 19.13 -15.45
C LYS A 300 -28.73 18.25 -16.71
N LYS A 301 -28.52 18.81 -17.90
CA LYS A 301 -28.37 18.01 -19.14
C LYS A 301 -26.89 17.72 -19.39
N PHE A 302 -26.50 16.45 -19.40
CA PHE A 302 -25.15 16.03 -19.72
C PHE A 302 -25.02 15.77 -21.22
N LEU A 303 -24.07 16.43 -21.87
CA LEU A 303 -23.77 16.29 -23.28
C LEU A 303 -22.44 15.58 -23.42
N LYS A 304 -22.43 14.38 -24.00
CA LYS A 304 -21.19 13.66 -24.30
C LYS A 304 -20.46 14.37 -25.44
N VAL A 305 -19.18 14.66 -25.24
CA VAL A 305 -18.35 15.20 -26.31
C VAL A 305 -17.49 14.09 -26.87
N THR A 306 -17.57 13.92 -28.18
CA THR A 306 -16.76 12.98 -28.95
C THR A 306 -15.99 13.76 -30.00
N GLU A 307 -14.92 13.19 -30.56
CA GLU A 307 -14.17 13.79 -31.67
C GLU A 307 -15.12 14.12 -32.85
N ALA A 308 -15.99 13.16 -33.21
CA ALA A 308 -17.02 13.37 -34.22
C ALA A 308 -17.94 14.54 -33.88
N LYS A 309 -18.33 14.71 -32.62
CA LYS A 309 -19.16 15.85 -32.19
C LYS A 309 -18.40 17.17 -32.31
N ALA A 310 -17.11 17.22 -31.97
CA ALA A 310 -16.29 18.41 -32.12
C ALA A 310 -16.15 18.81 -33.61
N ILE A 311 -15.88 17.84 -34.48
CA ILE A 311 -15.81 18.03 -35.93
C ILE A 311 -17.15 18.51 -36.49
N LEU A 312 -18.26 17.85 -36.13
CA LEU A 312 -19.60 18.23 -36.59
C LEU A 312 -20.02 19.61 -36.08
N THR A 313 -19.64 19.97 -34.85
CA THR A 313 -19.91 21.30 -34.28
C THR A 313 -19.11 22.36 -35.03
N PHE A 314 -17.84 22.10 -35.34
CA PHE A 314 -17.02 22.98 -36.18
C PHE A 314 -17.58 23.12 -37.60
N ILE A 315 -18.02 22.03 -38.23
CA ILE A 315 -18.62 22.09 -39.57
C ILE A 315 -19.92 22.91 -39.58
N ARG A 316 -20.74 22.83 -38.52
CA ARG A 316 -22.05 23.51 -38.44
C ARG A 316 -21.98 24.95 -37.95
N GLU A 317 -21.12 25.21 -36.99
CA GLU A 317 -21.11 26.44 -36.18
C GLU A 317 -19.74 27.12 -36.17
N ASP A 318 -18.80 26.61 -36.98
CA ASP A 318 -17.43 27.10 -37.10
C ASP A 318 -16.71 27.18 -35.74
N ARG A 319 -15.68 28.02 -35.65
CA ARG A 319 -14.86 28.26 -34.45
C ARG A 319 -15.69 28.65 -33.22
N ALA A 320 -16.77 29.42 -33.40
CA ALA A 320 -17.63 29.86 -32.31
C ALA A 320 -18.36 28.68 -31.62
N GLY A 321 -18.79 27.67 -32.39
CA GLY A 321 -19.36 26.45 -31.83
C GLY A 321 -18.36 25.65 -31.01
N LEU A 322 -17.12 25.55 -31.50
CA LEU A 322 -16.04 24.86 -30.79
C LEU A 322 -15.67 25.56 -29.47
N GLU A 323 -15.61 26.90 -29.46
CA GLU A 323 -15.36 27.68 -28.24
C GLU A 323 -16.44 27.48 -27.18
N ARG A 324 -17.71 27.44 -27.57
CA ARG A 324 -18.82 27.09 -26.65
C ARG A 324 -18.70 25.68 -26.10
N LEU A 325 -18.30 24.73 -26.95
CA LEU A 325 -18.07 23.34 -26.54
C LEU A 325 -16.96 23.25 -25.49
N VAL A 326 -15.82 23.92 -25.74
CA VAL A 326 -14.67 23.97 -24.82
C VAL A 326 -15.03 24.65 -23.49
N ALA A 327 -15.72 25.80 -23.54
CA ALA A 327 -16.18 26.48 -22.33
C ALA A 327 -17.07 25.57 -21.46
N SER A 328 -17.90 24.77 -22.12
CA SER A 328 -18.77 23.81 -21.45
C SER A 328 -17.96 22.64 -20.85
N ILE A 329 -16.92 22.12 -21.53
CA ILE A 329 -15.99 21.10 -20.98
C ILE A 329 -15.37 21.59 -19.67
N ILE A 330 -14.87 22.83 -19.68
CA ILE A 330 -14.23 23.44 -18.51
C ILE A 330 -15.22 23.57 -17.36
N ALA A 331 -16.45 24.01 -17.63
CA ALA A 331 -17.49 24.12 -16.61
C ALA A 331 -17.86 22.77 -16.00
N ALA A 332 -17.98 21.72 -16.81
CA ALA A 332 -18.26 20.36 -16.34
C ALA A 332 -17.14 19.81 -15.47
N ARG A 333 -15.88 20.01 -15.87
CA ARG A 333 -14.72 19.64 -15.04
C ARG A 333 -14.78 20.33 -13.68
N GLN A 334 -15.03 21.64 -13.63
CA GLN A 334 -15.11 22.39 -12.38
C GLN A 334 -16.24 21.90 -11.47
N GLU A 335 -17.40 21.54 -12.04
CA GLU A 335 -18.52 20.99 -11.28
C GLU A 335 -18.23 19.59 -10.74
N VAL A 336 -17.61 18.71 -11.55
CA VAL A 336 -17.16 17.38 -11.11
C VAL A 336 -16.13 17.51 -9.99
N GLU A 337 -15.17 18.43 -10.12
CA GLU A 337 -14.19 18.71 -9.07
C GLU A 337 -14.87 19.20 -7.79
N LYS A 338 -15.87 20.07 -7.90
CA LYS A 338 -16.65 20.55 -6.75
C LYS A 338 -17.47 19.44 -6.09
N GLU A 339 -18.10 18.57 -6.88
CA GLU A 339 -18.90 17.46 -6.39
C GLU A 339 -18.03 16.41 -5.70
N LEU A 340 -16.93 16.02 -6.33
CA LEU A 340 -15.96 15.08 -5.76
C LEU A 340 -15.31 15.65 -4.48
N ALA A 341 -15.02 16.95 -4.43
CA ALA A 341 -14.54 17.61 -3.22
C ALA A 341 -15.59 17.61 -2.11
N SER A 342 -16.87 17.89 -2.44
CA SER A 342 -17.97 17.86 -1.47
C SER A 342 -18.23 16.45 -0.90
N LYS A 343 -17.93 15.41 -1.68
CA LYS A 343 -18.06 14.00 -1.29
C LYS A 343 -16.79 13.43 -0.63
N GLY A 344 -15.74 14.24 -0.47
CA GLY A 344 -14.46 13.81 0.12
C GLY A 344 -13.70 12.76 -0.72
N VAL A 345 -14.07 12.58 -1.99
CA VAL A 345 -13.49 11.57 -2.89
C VAL A 345 -12.23 12.10 -3.58
N LEU A 346 -12.15 13.41 -3.81
CA LEU A 346 -10.97 14.01 -4.41
C LEU A 346 -9.81 13.98 -3.42
N TYR A 347 -8.80 13.17 -3.74
CA TYR A 347 -7.44 13.38 -3.27
C TYR A 347 -7.08 14.85 -3.54
N LYS A 348 -7.01 15.65 -2.48
CA LYS A 348 -6.50 17.01 -2.58
C LYS A 348 -5.00 16.87 -2.87
N PRO A 349 -4.50 17.25 -4.06
CA PRO A 349 -3.07 17.21 -4.30
C PRO A 349 -2.41 18.06 -3.22
N ARG A 350 -1.57 17.41 -2.40
CA ARG A 350 -0.89 18.10 -1.30
C ARG A 350 -0.08 19.24 -1.89
N THR A 351 -0.19 20.40 -1.29
CA THR A 351 0.68 21.52 -1.63
C THR A 351 2.13 21.12 -1.37
N ARG A 352 3.08 21.73 -2.08
CA ARG A 352 4.50 21.54 -1.83
C ARG A 352 4.85 21.73 -0.35
N GLN A 353 4.23 22.72 0.31
CA GLN A 353 4.39 22.99 1.73
C GLN A 353 3.90 21.84 2.61
N GLU A 354 2.76 21.21 2.29
CA GLU A 354 2.24 20.05 3.03
C GLU A 354 3.14 18.81 2.86
N VAL A 355 3.69 18.61 1.66
CA VAL A 355 4.68 17.55 1.40
C VAL A 355 5.95 17.80 2.18
N GLU A 356 6.54 19.00 2.07
CA GLU A 356 7.74 19.39 2.80
C GLU A 356 7.53 19.33 4.33
N HIS A 357 6.35 19.74 4.82
CA HIS A 357 5.98 19.61 6.22
C HIS A 357 5.94 18.13 6.64
N THR A 358 5.25 17.28 5.87
CA THR A 358 5.16 15.83 6.15
C THR A 358 6.54 15.17 6.15
N MET A 359 7.39 15.52 5.19
CA MET A 359 8.77 15.04 5.15
C MET A 359 9.59 15.53 6.35
N GLY A 360 9.40 16.79 6.76
CA GLY A 360 10.07 17.35 7.92
C GLY A 360 9.78 16.57 9.21
N LEU A 361 8.60 15.96 9.33
CA LEU A 361 8.20 15.14 10.49
C LEU A 361 8.98 13.84 10.62
N VAL A 362 9.55 13.33 9.52
CA VAL A 362 10.45 12.15 9.49
C VAL A 362 11.94 12.54 9.46
N GLY A 363 12.25 13.83 9.64
CA GLY A 363 13.62 14.33 9.73
C GLY A 363 14.31 14.55 8.38
N PHE A 364 13.56 14.75 7.30
CA PHE A 364 14.09 15.06 5.97
C PHE A 364 13.37 16.28 5.38
N LYS A 365 14.09 17.20 4.74
CA LYS A 365 13.48 18.37 4.08
C LYS A 365 13.06 18.06 2.66
N THR A 366 13.83 17.21 1.96
CA THR A 366 13.58 16.88 0.55
C THR A 366 13.95 15.43 0.22
N PRO A 367 13.38 14.83 -0.85
CA PRO A 367 13.77 13.50 -1.30
C PRO A 367 15.25 13.40 -1.68
N SER A 368 15.79 14.47 -2.28
CA SER A 368 17.20 14.55 -2.64
C SER A 368 18.13 14.51 -1.42
N GLU A 369 17.70 15.07 -0.28
CA GLU A 369 18.47 15.01 0.96
C GLU A 369 18.58 13.59 1.52
N LEU A 370 17.49 12.81 1.46
CA LEU A 370 17.51 11.39 1.81
C LEU A 370 18.50 10.63 0.93
N PHE A 371 18.40 10.79 -0.39
CA PHE A 371 19.26 10.08 -1.34
C PHE A 371 20.74 10.46 -1.16
N ASN A 372 21.04 11.75 -0.94
CA ASN A 372 22.40 12.21 -0.66
C ASN A 372 22.94 11.66 0.67
N SER A 373 22.11 11.56 1.71
CA SER A 373 22.49 10.96 2.99
C SER A 373 22.84 9.48 2.83
N LEU A 374 22.05 8.75 2.03
CA LEU A 374 22.31 7.35 1.69
C LEU A 374 23.59 7.18 0.86
N LYS A 375 23.87 8.05 -0.11
CA LYS A 375 25.17 8.07 -0.81
C LYS A 375 26.34 8.21 0.15
N GLY A 376 26.20 9.05 1.19
CA GLY A 376 27.19 9.19 2.26
C GLY A 376 27.50 7.86 2.95
N ILE A 377 26.46 7.15 3.39
CA ILE A 377 26.58 5.81 3.99
C ILE A 377 27.28 4.83 3.04
N VAL A 378 26.90 4.81 1.75
CA VAL A 378 27.54 3.94 0.76
C VAL A 378 29.02 4.25 0.60
N LYS A 379 29.38 5.53 0.49
CA LYS A 379 30.80 5.96 0.42
C LYS A 379 31.57 5.53 1.67
N ALA A 380 31.01 5.78 2.85
CA ALA A 380 31.64 5.42 4.11
C ALA A 380 31.78 3.90 4.31
N SER A 381 30.87 3.12 3.73
CA SER A 381 30.89 1.66 3.81
C SER A 381 31.79 0.99 2.76
N SER A 382 32.28 1.75 1.76
CA SER A 382 32.98 1.22 0.59
C SER A 382 34.24 0.43 0.94
N GLU A 383 35.04 0.93 1.88
CA GLU A 383 36.24 0.22 2.33
C GLU A 383 35.90 -1.01 3.18
N ILE A 384 34.90 -0.88 4.07
CA ILE A 384 34.49 -1.93 5.01
C ILE A 384 33.92 -3.13 4.25
N LEU A 385 33.11 -2.86 3.22
CA LEU A 385 32.46 -3.86 2.39
C LEU A 385 33.23 -4.19 1.10
N ASN A 386 34.42 -3.61 0.95
CA ASN A 386 35.37 -3.83 -0.15
C ASN A 386 34.77 -3.63 -1.56
N PHE A 387 34.18 -2.46 -1.81
CA PHE A 387 33.73 -2.03 -3.12
C PHE A 387 34.26 -0.63 -3.47
N LYS A 388 34.31 -0.30 -4.76
CA LYS A 388 34.71 1.03 -5.25
C LYS A 388 33.49 1.86 -5.62
N VAL A 389 33.50 3.13 -5.23
CA VAL A 389 32.46 4.10 -5.63
C VAL A 389 33.01 4.96 -6.77
N LEU A 390 32.22 5.08 -7.84
CA LEU A 390 32.47 5.94 -8.98
C LEU A 390 31.39 7.02 -9.00
N GLU A 391 31.77 8.28 -8.80
CA GLU A 391 30.85 9.41 -8.76
C GLU A 391 31.27 10.47 -9.77
N ALA A 392 30.29 10.92 -10.56
CA ALA A 392 30.37 12.09 -11.41
C ALA A 392 29.06 12.88 -11.28
N GLU A 393 28.97 14.07 -11.87
CA GLU A 393 27.76 14.91 -11.82
C GLU A 393 26.49 14.15 -12.26
N ASP A 394 26.62 13.25 -13.25
CA ASP A 394 25.49 12.55 -13.85
C ASP A 394 25.23 11.13 -13.33
N TYR A 395 26.14 10.53 -12.55
CA TYR A 395 25.97 9.15 -12.09
C TYR A 395 26.68 8.82 -10.77
N PHE A 396 26.07 7.89 -10.03
CA PHE A 396 26.62 7.29 -8.82
C PHE A 396 26.64 5.77 -9.02
N LYS A 397 27.82 5.19 -9.24
CA LYS A 397 28.02 3.78 -9.56
C LYS A 397 28.91 3.10 -8.52
N VAL A 398 28.69 1.80 -8.32
CA VAL A 398 29.50 0.97 -7.43
C VAL A 398 30.05 -0.23 -8.20
N VAL A 399 31.32 -0.58 -7.94
CA VAL A 399 32.03 -1.72 -8.52
C VAL A 399 32.47 -2.65 -7.40
N ILE A 400 32.00 -3.90 -7.44
CA ILE A 400 32.34 -4.93 -6.45
C ILE A 400 33.31 -5.92 -7.12
N GLY A 401 34.57 -5.92 -6.71
CA GLY A 401 35.58 -6.81 -7.29
C GLY A 401 35.71 -6.66 -8.82
N LEU A 402 35.38 -7.73 -9.55
CA LEU A 402 35.41 -7.80 -11.03
C LEU A 402 34.02 -7.67 -11.67
N GLU A 403 32.97 -7.39 -10.88
CA GLU A 403 31.61 -7.23 -11.38
C GLU A 403 31.45 -5.96 -12.23
N MET A 404 30.45 -5.97 -13.11
CA MET A 404 30.07 -4.78 -13.88
C MET A 404 29.60 -3.66 -12.95
N PRO A 405 29.97 -2.39 -13.23
CA PRO A 405 29.52 -1.26 -12.41
C PRO A 405 28.00 -1.17 -12.34
N LYS A 406 27.45 -1.19 -11.12
CA LYS A 406 26.01 -1.04 -10.87
C LYS A 406 25.68 0.43 -10.59
N THR A 407 24.73 0.99 -11.32
CA THR A 407 24.21 2.34 -11.05
C THR A 407 23.26 2.29 -9.86
N LEU A 408 23.43 3.21 -8.91
CA LEU A 408 22.47 3.41 -7.83
C LEU A 408 21.72 4.71 -8.11
N SER A 409 20.45 4.60 -8.51
CA SER A 409 19.57 5.74 -8.80
C SER A 409 18.38 5.82 -7.84
N THR A 410 18.08 4.72 -7.14
CA THR A 410 16.95 4.59 -6.22
C THR A 410 17.40 4.17 -4.82
N VAL A 411 16.52 4.34 -3.83
CA VAL A 411 16.74 3.87 -2.45
C VAL A 411 16.87 2.33 -2.42
N ASP A 412 16.10 1.63 -3.26
CA ASP A 412 16.12 0.17 -3.36
C ASP A 412 17.47 -0.34 -3.87
N ASP A 413 18.12 0.39 -4.79
CA ASP A 413 19.47 0.05 -5.25
C ASP A 413 20.48 0.10 -4.10
N VAL A 414 20.38 1.13 -3.25
CA VAL A 414 21.25 1.29 -2.07
C VAL A 414 20.98 0.17 -1.06
N TYR A 415 19.71 -0.14 -0.79
CA TYR A 415 19.34 -1.20 0.14
C TYR A 415 19.84 -2.57 -0.34
N GLY A 416 19.65 -2.87 -1.62
CA GLY A 416 20.15 -4.11 -2.25
C GLY A 416 21.68 -4.22 -2.28
N LEU A 417 22.41 -3.09 -2.28
CA LEU A 417 23.86 -3.10 -2.16
C LEU A 417 24.32 -3.45 -0.73
N LEU A 418 23.65 -2.87 0.29
CA LEU A 418 24.06 -2.99 1.69
C LEU A 418 23.58 -4.29 2.34
N LEU A 419 22.53 -4.94 1.83
CA LEU A 419 22.03 -6.23 2.30
C LEU A 419 22.50 -7.37 1.41
N LYS A 420 23.70 -7.90 1.70
CA LYS A 420 24.10 -9.24 1.21
C LYS A 420 23.46 -10.33 2.08
N GLU A 421 23.09 -11.47 1.47
CA GLU A 421 22.36 -12.57 2.13
C GLU A 421 23.06 -13.12 3.40
N ASP A 422 24.40 -13.07 3.46
CA ASP A 422 25.21 -13.52 4.61
C ASP A 422 25.00 -12.70 5.90
N VAL A 423 24.43 -11.49 5.83
CA VAL A 423 24.22 -10.64 7.01
C VAL A 423 23.09 -11.19 7.89
N LYS A 424 22.13 -11.94 7.33
CA LYS A 424 21.04 -12.56 8.11
C LYS A 424 21.53 -13.65 9.05
N GLU A 425 22.57 -14.41 8.68
CA GLU A 425 23.16 -15.45 9.54
C GLU A 425 24.11 -14.87 10.59
N ARG A 426 24.70 -13.70 10.34
CA ARG A 426 25.66 -13.01 11.23
C ARG A 426 25.06 -11.91 12.10
N ALA A 427 23.74 -11.68 12.06
CA ALA A 427 23.08 -10.69 12.91
C ALA A 427 23.40 -10.99 14.38
N THR A 428 24.26 -10.16 14.98
CA THR A 428 24.74 -10.33 16.34
C THR A 428 23.56 -10.39 17.31
N LYS A 429 23.55 -11.36 18.23
CA LYS A 429 22.49 -11.53 19.25
C LYS A 429 22.38 -10.35 20.25
N GLY A 430 23.21 -9.31 20.11
CA GLY A 430 23.29 -8.15 21.00
C GLY A 430 23.77 -6.87 20.28
N PRO A 431 23.80 -5.74 21.00
CA PRO A 431 24.15 -4.43 20.45
C PRO A 431 25.60 -4.35 19.99
N ILE A 432 25.84 -3.69 18.87
CA ILE A 432 27.20 -3.48 18.30
C ILE A 432 27.81 -2.22 18.91
N SER A 433 29.08 -2.28 19.32
CA SER A 433 29.81 -1.11 19.82
C SER A 433 30.93 -0.71 18.85
N LEU A 434 30.92 0.53 18.38
CA LEU A 434 31.88 1.07 17.42
C LEU A 434 32.60 2.28 18.01
N VAL A 435 33.88 2.44 17.66
CA VAL A 435 34.68 3.63 18.00
C VAL A 435 35.06 4.33 16.71
N GLY A 436 34.76 5.61 16.62
CA GLY A 436 35.10 6.44 15.47
C GLY A 436 35.62 7.80 15.90
N TYR A 437 36.33 8.47 15.00
CA TYR A 437 36.72 9.87 15.22
C TYR A 437 35.52 10.81 15.10
N GLY A 438 35.47 11.83 15.95
CA GLY A 438 34.49 12.90 15.89
C GLY A 438 35.04 14.22 16.44
N ASP A 439 34.31 15.31 16.20
CA ASP A 439 34.71 16.65 16.65
C ASP A 439 34.62 16.82 18.18
N LYS A 440 33.74 16.05 18.82
CA LYS A 440 33.53 16.04 20.27
C LYS A 440 33.53 14.61 20.79
N GLU A 441 34.08 14.42 21.99
CA GLU A 441 33.92 13.15 22.70
C GLU A 441 32.49 13.04 23.22
N ASP A 442 31.77 12.03 22.77
CA ASP A 442 30.43 11.68 23.25
C ASP A 442 30.13 10.23 22.87
N VAL A 443 29.08 9.66 23.46
CA VAL A 443 28.54 8.35 23.12
C VAL A 443 27.18 8.54 22.46
N LEU A 444 27.05 8.08 21.22
CA LEU A 444 25.79 8.04 20.49
C LEU A 444 25.15 6.65 20.63
N ILE A 445 23.94 6.60 21.17
CA ILE A 445 23.14 5.38 21.29
C ILE A 445 22.20 5.30 20.09
N LEU A 446 22.21 4.18 19.38
CA LEU A 446 21.29 3.89 18.29
C LEU A 446 20.06 3.16 18.82
N LEU A 447 18.96 3.89 18.97
CA LEU A 447 17.76 3.45 19.66
C LEU A 447 16.57 3.35 18.70
N PRO A 448 16.09 2.13 18.38
CA PRO A 448 14.86 1.96 17.65
C PRO A 448 13.65 2.26 18.53
N ILE A 449 12.65 2.90 17.94
CA ILE A 449 11.42 3.26 18.64
C ILE A 449 10.22 2.88 17.79
N ASP A 450 9.24 2.26 18.43
CA ASP A 450 7.96 1.89 17.85
C ASP A 450 6.88 2.89 18.27
N LEU A 451 6.09 3.33 17.31
CA LEU A 451 4.78 3.91 17.54
C LEU A 451 3.74 2.80 17.35
N LYS A 452 2.99 2.49 18.41
CA LYS A 452 2.00 1.41 18.42
C LYS A 452 0.61 1.95 18.69
N ASP A 453 -0.38 1.24 18.16
CA ASP A 453 -1.74 1.32 18.68
C ASP A 453 -1.82 0.47 19.96
N ARG A 454 -2.08 1.12 21.09
CA ARG A 454 -2.18 0.47 22.40
C ARG A 454 -3.27 -0.59 22.46
N LYS A 455 -4.34 -0.47 21.66
CA LYS A 455 -5.47 -1.41 21.70
C LYS A 455 -5.19 -2.69 20.93
N SER A 456 -4.74 -2.57 19.68
CA SER A 456 -4.44 -3.72 18.82
C SER A 456 -3.04 -4.28 19.03
N GLY A 457 -2.12 -3.50 19.62
CA GLY A 457 -0.70 -3.83 19.74
C GLY A 457 0.07 -3.71 18.41
N VAL A 458 -0.59 -3.27 17.34
CA VAL A 458 0.02 -3.15 16.00
C VAL A 458 1.03 -1.99 15.97
N THR A 459 2.22 -2.25 15.44
CA THR A 459 3.21 -1.20 15.15
C THR A 459 2.76 -0.41 13.92
N LEU A 460 2.47 0.87 14.12
CA LEU A 460 2.06 1.80 13.07
C LEU A 460 3.27 2.41 12.37
N TYR A 461 4.36 2.65 13.12
CA TYR A 461 5.57 3.27 12.59
C TYR A 461 6.78 2.86 13.43
N ARG A 462 7.95 2.77 12.80
CA ARG A 462 9.23 2.49 13.46
C ARG A 462 10.31 3.39 12.87
N GLU A 463 11.13 3.96 13.74
CA GLU A 463 12.27 4.79 13.36
C GLU A 463 13.49 4.45 14.23
N LEU A 464 14.67 4.69 13.68
CA LEU A 464 15.93 4.65 14.42
C LEU A 464 16.30 6.08 14.83
N LEU A 465 16.54 6.32 16.12
CA LEU A 465 17.08 7.59 16.61
C LEU A 465 18.53 7.41 17.06
N GLY A 466 19.31 8.48 16.95
CA GLY A 466 20.59 8.61 17.63
C GLY A 466 20.44 9.49 18.85
N VAL A 467 20.93 9.04 20.01
CA VAL A 467 20.85 9.82 21.25
C VAL A 467 22.25 10.00 21.81
N TYR A 468 22.74 11.24 21.81
CA TYR A 468 24.00 11.56 22.49
C TYR A 468 23.78 11.60 24.00
N VAL A 469 24.64 10.90 24.74
CA VAL A 469 24.51 10.73 26.19
C VAL A 469 24.95 11.98 26.94
N GLU A 470 26.08 12.58 26.56
CA GLU A 470 26.66 13.69 27.31
C GLU A 470 26.00 15.03 26.96
N CYS A 471 25.83 15.34 25.66
CA CYS A 471 25.20 16.58 25.24
C CYS A 471 23.66 16.54 25.19
N GLY A 472 23.05 15.35 25.31
CA GLY A 472 21.59 15.17 25.28
C GLY A 472 20.93 15.45 23.93
N LYS A 473 21.69 15.60 22.84
CA LYS A 473 21.14 15.87 21.51
C LYS A 473 20.54 14.60 20.90
N ILE A 474 19.31 14.70 20.40
CA ILE A 474 18.62 13.64 19.65
C ILE A 474 18.78 13.89 18.16
N LEU A 475 19.27 12.90 17.43
CA LEU A 475 19.46 12.90 15.98
C LEU A 475 18.42 12.02 15.30
N ARG A 476 17.87 12.51 14.19
CA ARG A 476 16.86 11.85 13.36
C ARG A 476 17.12 12.08 11.88
N GLY A 477 16.50 11.27 11.03
CA GLY A 477 16.53 11.46 9.57
C GLY A 477 17.93 11.74 9.00
N SER A 478 18.08 12.84 8.28
CA SER A 478 19.34 13.19 7.60
C SER A 478 20.51 13.45 8.56
N GLU A 479 20.28 14.06 9.72
CA GLU A 479 21.32 14.32 10.71
C GLU A 479 21.91 13.02 11.25
N LEU A 480 21.04 12.04 11.57
CA LEU A 480 21.49 10.73 12.04
C LEU A 480 22.32 10.01 10.98
N LEU A 481 21.82 9.94 9.74
CA LEU A 481 22.52 9.27 8.64
C LEU A 481 23.87 9.91 8.35
N LYS A 482 23.96 11.25 8.42
CA LYS A 482 25.22 11.97 8.28
C LYS A 482 26.21 11.60 9.39
N THR A 483 25.79 11.63 10.65
CA THR A 483 26.64 11.25 11.79
C THR A 483 27.07 9.78 11.73
N LEU A 484 26.20 8.87 11.27
CA LEU A 484 26.57 7.48 11.01
C LEU A 484 27.61 7.36 9.90
N SER A 485 27.45 8.11 8.81
CA SER A 485 28.44 8.16 7.72
C SER A 485 29.80 8.67 8.22
N GLU A 486 29.82 9.70 9.07
CA GLU A 486 31.05 10.24 9.68
C GLU A 486 31.71 9.22 10.61
N ALA A 487 30.93 8.53 11.43
CA ALA A 487 31.41 7.47 12.32
C ALA A 487 32.02 6.30 11.55
N LEU A 488 31.38 5.86 10.46
CA LEU A 488 31.89 4.80 9.60
C LEU A 488 33.16 5.24 8.87
N PHE A 489 33.20 6.48 8.38
CA PHE A 489 34.36 7.05 7.71
C PHE A 489 35.58 7.17 8.64
N GLY A 490 35.34 7.63 9.87
CA GLY A 490 36.34 7.76 10.92
C GLY A 490 36.50 6.51 11.78
N CYS A 491 35.98 5.35 11.36
CA CYS A 491 35.95 4.14 12.18
C CYS A 491 37.37 3.66 12.51
N ILE A 492 37.63 3.55 13.82
CA ILE A 492 38.86 3.01 14.38
C ILE A 492 38.72 1.50 14.50
N GLY A 493 37.60 1.03 15.05
CA GLY A 493 37.31 -0.38 15.24
C GLY A 493 36.06 -0.66 16.05
N THR A 494 35.81 -1.93 16.30
CA THR A 494 34.68 -2.42 17.10
C THR A 494 35.13 -2.85 18.50
N LEU A 495 34.28 -2.60 19.49
CA LEU A 495 34.52 -3.01 20.88
C LEU A 495 33.68 -4.25 21.19
N ASN A 496 34.28 -5.24 21.85
CA ASN A 496 33.60 -6.43 22.32
C ASN A 496 33.07 -6.24 23.75
N GLY A 497 31.79 -6.56 23.97
CA GLY A 497 31.17 -6.62 25.30
C GLY A 497 30.54 -5.33 25.83
N ASN A 498 30.02 -5.41 27.07
CA ASN A 498 29.17 -4.45 27.77
C ASN A 498 29.79 -3.06 28.08
N GLY A 499 30.99 -2.76 27.55
CA GLY A 499 31.83 -1.63 27.99
C GLY A 499 31.31 -0.23 27.65
N LEU A 500 30.26 -0.13 26.83
CA LEU A 500 29.65 1.14 26.41
C LEU A 500 28.19 1.31 26.84
N HIS A 501 27.67 0.42 27.70
CA HIS A 501 26.31 0.54 28.24
C HIS A 501 26.19 1.79 29.11
N SER A 502 25.87 2.90 28.44
CA SER A 502 25.45 4.13 29.07
C SER A 502 23.94 4.08 29.13
N GLU A 503 23.37 4.09 30.33
CA GLU A 503 21.94 4.25 30.49
C GLU A 503 21.54 5.64 30.00
N ILE A 504 20.44 5.71 29.25
CA ILE A 504 19.89 7.00 28.81
C ILE A 504 19.32 7.69 30.05
N PRO A 505 19.74 8.93 30.38
CA PRO A 505 19.19 9.65 31.51
C PRO A 505 17.65 9.79 31.40
N VAL A 506 16.95 9.64 32.54
CA VAL A 506 15.47 9.71 32.57
C VAL A 506 14.88 10.97 31.93
N PRO A 507 15.45 12.18 32.11
CA PRO A 507 14.95 13.38 31.42
C PRO A 507 15.04 13.25 29.89
N LEU A 508 16.13 12.66 29.39
CA LEU A 508 16.37 12.49 27.96
C LEU A 508 15.42 11.45 27.34
N LEU A 509 15.00 10.43 28.11
CA LEU A 509 13.96 9.49 27.68
C LEU A 509 12.62 10.17 27.40
N ALA A 510 12.25 11.17 28.20
CA ALA A 510 11.01 11.93 27.99
C ALA A 510 11.08 12.76 26.70
N ASP A 511 12.22 13.39 26.42
CA ASP A 511 12.45 14.15 25.19
C ASP A 511 12.44 13.24 23.96
N VAL A 512 13.04 12.05 24.06
CA VAL A 512 13.00 11.01 23.03
C VAL A 512 11.56 10.61 22.71
N ILE A 513 10.74 10.32 23.71
CA ILE A 513 9.31 9.98 23.52
C ILE A 513 8.55 11.17 22.89
N GLY A 514 8.80 12.38 23.37
CA GLY A 514 8.19 13.60 22.85
C GLY A 514 8.53 13.88 21.39
N SER A 515 9.74 13.52 20.95
CA SER A 515 10.22 13.74 19.59
C SER A 515 9.42 13.01 18.51
N LEU A 516 8.83 11.85 18.84
CA LEU A 516 7.99 11.05 17.93
C LEU A 516 6.50 11.31 18.12
N ARG A 517 6.06 11.46 19.37
CA ARG A 517 4.62 11.61 19.68
C ARG A 517 4.00 12.86 19.07
N LYS A 518 4.72 14.00 19.11
CA LYS A 518 4.21 15.27 18.55
C LYS A 518 4.04 15.20 17.02
N PRO A 519 5.05 14.80 16.23
CA PRO A 519 4.89 14.60 14.79
C PRO A 519 3.81 13.60 14.41
N ALA A 520 3.76 12.45 15.10
CA ALA A 520 2.76 11.43 14.84
C ALA A 520 1.33 11.96 15.08
N SER A 521 1.14 12.73 16.15
CA SER A 521 -0.16 13.36 16.43
C SER A 521 -0.56 14.36 15.34
N SER A 522 0.41 15.13 14.82
CA SER A 522 0.18 16.07 13.72
C SER A 522 -0.20 15.36 12.41
N LEU A 523 0.45 14.24 12.09
CA LEU A 523 0.13 13.44 10.90
C LEU A 523 -1.25 12.82 10.95
N LEU A 524 -1.65 12.40 12.14
CA LEU A 524 -2.90 11.68 12.37
C LEU A 524 -4.06 12.62 12.75
N GLU A 525 -3.83 13.93 12.84
CA GLU A 525 -4.85 14.95 13.15
C GLU A 525 -6.06 14.95 12.19
N PRO A 526 -5.91 14.66 10.88
CA PRO A 526 -7.07 14.57 9.99
C PRO A 526 -7.97 13.36 10.24
N LEU A 527 -7.47 12.30 10.89
CA LEU A 527 -8.24 11.06 11.10
C LEU A 527 -9.46 11.27 12.02
N PRO A 528 -9.36 11.92 13.19
CA PRO A 528 -10.53 12.26 14.00
C PRO A 528 -11.64 12.99 13.24
N HIS A 529 -11.30 13.98 12.40
CA HIS A 529 -12.29 14.72 11.60
C HIS A 529 -12.97 13.83 10.56
N TYR A 530 -12.19 12.97 9.90
CA TYR A 530 -12.69 11.98 8.96
C TYR A 530 -13.62 10.97 9.65
N MET A 531 -13.22 10.42 10.79
CA MET A 531 -14.02 9.51 11.61
C MET A 531 -15.33 10.15 12.07
N THR A 532 -15.29 11.40 12.53
CA THR A 532 -16.49 12.16 12.92
C THR A 532 -17.42 12.37 11.74
N SER A 533 -16.89 12.62 10.54
CA SER A 533 -17.67 12.74 9.31
C SER A 533 -18.34 11.41 8.92
N LEU A 534 -17.63 10.28 9.06
CA LEU A 534 -18.22 8.95 8.84
C LEU A 534 -19.32 8.63 9.86
N GLU A 535 -19.13 8.96 11.13
CA GLU A 535 -20.13 8.81 12.19
C GLU A 535 -21.39 9.64 11.88
N ASN A 536 -21.21 10.90 11.46
CA ASN A 536 -22.32 11.77 11.04
C ASN A 536 -23.09 11.22 9.81
N LEU A 537 -22.43 10.41 8.98
CA LEU A 537 -23.03 9.72 7.84
C LEU A 537 -23.65 8.35 8.20
N ASN A 538 -23.73 8.00 9.50
CA ASN A 538 -24.19 6.69 9.98
C ASN A 538 -23.37 5.50 9.46
N ILE A 539 -22.12 5.73 9.03
CA ILE A 539 -21.21 4.67 8.63
C ILE A 539 -20.56 4.10 9.91
N ARG A 540 -20.85 2.84 10.21
CA ARG A 540 -20.66 2.21 11.53
C ARG A 540 -19.18 1.99 11.92
N ASN A 541 -18.87 2.29 13.19
CA ASN A 541 -17.76 1.73 13.99
C ASN A 541 -18.30 0.87 15.14
N LEU A 542 -19.12 -0.14 14.84
CA LEU A 542 -19.80 -0.95 15.86
C LEU A 542 -18.82 -1.58 16.86
N ASP A 543 -17.63 -1.98 16.38
CA ASP A 543 -16.64 -2.70 17.16
C ASP A 543 -15.65 -1.78 17.88
N LYS A 544 -15.78 -0.45 17.76
CA LYS A 544 -14.86 0.55 18.33
C LYS A 544 -13.38 0.31 17.99
N THR A 545 -13.12 -0.23 16.80
CA THR A 545 -11.77 -0.64 16.35
C THR A 545 -10.95 0.51 15.79
N TRP A 546 -11.55 1.67 15.56
CA TRP A 546 -10.85 2.82 15.00
C TRP A 546 -9.74 3.34 15.92
N LEU A 547 -8.58 3.60 15.31
CA LEU A 547 -7.41 4.21 15.94
C LEU A 547 -7.76 5.58 16.52
N ARG A 548 -7.39 5.85 17.77
CA ARG A 548 -7.51 7.18 18.39
C ARG A 548 -6.14 7.72 18.71
N LEU A 549 -5.97 9.04 18.59
CA LEU A 549 -4.72 9.74 18.94
C LEU A 549 -4.29 9.47 20.39
N GLY A 550 -5.25 9.33 21.31
CA GLY A 550 -4.99 9.00 22.72
C GLY A 550 -4.50 7.57 22.97
N ASP A 551 -4.71 6.67 22.00
CA ASP A 551 -4.30 5.27 22.06
C ASP A 551 -2.88 5.06 21.50
N LEU A 552 -2.19 6.11 21.04
CA LEU A 552 -0.81 6.03 20.55
C LEU A 552 0.17 5.82 21.70
N GLU A 553 0.89 4.71 21.64
CA GLU A 553 1.95 4.34 22.57
C GLU A 553 3.31 4.41 21.88
N VAL A 554 4.31 4.99 22.56
CA VAL A 554 5.70 5.01 22.10
C VAL A 554 6.47 3.99 22.91
N ALA A 555 6.96 2.94 22.25
CA ALA A 555 7.72 1.87 22.87
C ALA A 555 9.20 1.94 22.46
N LEU A 556 10.08 2.04 23.45
CA LEU A 556 11.54 2.02 23.25
C LEU A 556 12.01 0.57 23.12
N LEU A 557 12.72 0.25 22.05
CA LEU A 557 13.31 -1.09 21.86
C LEU A 557 14.72 -1.14 22.44
N LYS A 558 15.31 -2.34 22.45
CA LYS A 558 16.72 -2.50 22.83
C LYS A 558 17.61 -1.73 21.83
N PRO A 559 18.64 -1.00 22.30
CA PRO A 559 19.58 -0.33 21.41
C PRO A 559 20.18 -1.31 20.39
N LEU A 560 20.33 -0.88 19.14
CA LEU A 560 21.04 -1.65 18.10
C LEU A 560 22.55 -1.57 18.28
N GLY A 561 23.02 -0.49 18.88
CA GLY A 561 24.45 -0.28 19.09
C GLY A 561 24.80 1.05 19.73
N TYR A 562 26.08 1.20 19.99
CA TYR A 562 26.71 2.36 20.62
C TYR A 562 27.87 2.81 19.73
N ILE A 563 27.99 4.11 19.50
CA ILE A 563 29.13 4.70 18.79
C ILE A 563 29.82 5.65 19.77
N ARG A 564 31.08 5.36 20.12
CA ARG A 564 31.92 6.28 20.88
C ARG A 564 32.73 7.14 19.91
N PHE A 565 32.51 8.44 20.00
CA PHE A 565 33.34 9.41 19.30
C PHE A 565 34.55 9.78 20.16
N VAL A 566 35.72 9.77 19.53
CA VAL A 566 36.99 10.16 20.15
C VAL A 566 37.63 11.29 19.35
N LYS A 567 38.42 12.14 20.03
CA LYS A 567 39.02 13.28 19.35
C LYS A 567 40.07 12.79 18.35
N LYS A 568 40.04 13.38 17.16
CA LYS A 568 41.03 13.16 16.12
C LYS A 568 42.35 13.87 16.48
N PRO A 569 43.51 13.22 16.33
CA PRO A 569 44.81 13.85 16.57
C PRO A 569 45.03 15.05 15.62
N GLU A 570 45.43 16.19 16.20
CA GLU A 570 45.91 17.36 15.45
C GLU A 570 47.36 17.13 15.01
N LEU A 571 47.69 17.38 13.73
CA LEU A 571 49.07 17.29 13.21
C LEU A 571 49.79 18.64 13.33
N PRO A 572 51.13 18.64 13.56
CA PRO A 572 51.98 17.51 13.88
C PRO A 572 52.08 17.23 15.39
N LEU A 573 52.09 15.96 15.77
CA LEU A 573 52.41 15.51 17.13
C LEU A 573 53.88 15.86 17.42
N GLU A 574 54.16 16.83 18.28
CA GLU A 574 55.49 16.95 18.89
C GLU A 574 55.75 15.63 19.64
N GLU A 575 56.76 14.86 19.21
CA GLU A 575 57.10 13.62 19.91
C GLU A 575 57.59 13.99 21.33
N PRO A 576 56.85 13.60 22.39
CA PRO A 576 57.29 13.87 23.75
C PRO A 576 58.62 13.15 24.00
N SER A 577 59.45 13.70 24.89
CA SER A 577 60.72 13.06 25.24
C SER A 577 60.51 11.61 25.70
N GLU A 578 61.50 10.75 25.44
CA GLU A 578 61.47 9.32 25.80
C GLU A 578 61.13 9.09 27.28
N ASP A 579 61.58 9.98 28.18
CA ASP A 579 61.26 9.92 29.61
C ASP A 579 59.77 10.18 29.92
N VAL A 580 59.11 11.02 29.13
CA VAL A 580 57.67 11.29 29.26
C VAL A 580 56.86 10.13 28.68
N LYS A 581 57.29 9.53 27.56
CA LYS A 581 56.65 8.33 26.99
C LYS A 581 56.65 7.16 27.98
N LYS A 582 57.81 6.87 28.60
CA LYS A 582 57.92 5.80 29.60
C LYS A 582 57.01 6.00 30.82
N LYS A 583 56.96 7.22 31.37
CA LYS A 583 56.07 7.53 32.51
C LYS A 583 54.59 7.36 32.16
N VAL A 584 54.21 7.75 30.95
CA VAL A 584 52.84 7.62 30.43
C VAL A 584 52.45 6.15 30.26
N GLU A 585 53.37 5.34 29.75
CA GLU A 585 53.20 3.91 29.55
C GLU A 585 53.11 3.16 30.90
N GLU A 586 53.97 3.48 31.87
CA GLU A 586 53.90 2.93 33.23
C GLU A 586 52.57 3.25 33.92
N GLU A 587 52.10 4.48 33.79
CA GLU A 587 50.82 4.92 34.32
C GLU A 587 49.65 4.17 33.66
N ALA A 588 49.69 4.02 32.34
CA ALA A 588 48.69 3.28 31.57
C ALA A 588 48.65 1.79 31.97
N ILE A 589 49.80 1.13 32.08
CA ILE A 589 49.89 -0.28 32.52
C ILE A 589 49.30 -0.45 33.92
N ARG A 590 49.55 0.50 34.85
CA ARG A 590 48.97 0.43 36.20
C ARG A 590 47.43 0.46 36.15
N ILE A 591 46.85 1.36 35.35
CA ILE A 591 45.40 1.46 35.16
C ILE A 591 44.82 0.17 34.56
N VAL A 592 45.51 -0.44 33.59
CA VAL A 592 45.09 -1.71 32.98
C VAL A 592 45.12 -2.85 34.00
N ILE A 593 46.16 -2.94 34.83
CA ILE A 593 46.26 -3.93 35.91
C ILE A 593 45.13 -3.77 36.92
N GLU A 594 44.83 -2.53 37.35
CA GLU A 594 43.72 -2.25 38.27
C GLU A 594 42.36 -2.63 37.65
N LYS A 595 42.17 -2.33 36.36
CA LYS A 595 40.97 -2.70 35.61
C LYS A 595 40.79 -4.22 35.54
N GLU A 596 41.82 -4.98 35.17
CA GLU A 596 41.75 -6.45 35.09
C GLU A 596 41.52 -7.09 36.46
N LYS A 597 42.13 -6.55 37.53
CA LYS A 597 41.85 -6.99 38.92
C LYS A 597 40.38 -6.73 39.31
N SER A 598 39.81 -5.60 38.91
CA SER A 598 38.39 -5.30 39.16
C SER A 598 37.43 -6.28 38.46
N GLU A 599 37.88 -6.92 37.39
CA GLU A 599 37.15 -7.98 36.68
C GLU A 599 37.43 -9.38 37.26
N ASN A 600 38.01 -9.46 38.47
CA ASN A 600 38.41 -10.70 39.15
C ASN A 600 39.44 -11.54 38.38
N ARG A 601 40.33 -10.90 37.61
CA ARG A 601 41.42 -11.57 36.89
C ARG A 601 42.75 -11.38 37.60
N ILE A 602 43.73 -12.21 37.28
CA ILE A 602 45.11 -12.15 37.80
C ILE A 602 46.03 -11.60 36.69
N PRO A 603 46.30 -10.29 36.66
CA PRO A 603 47.23 -9.69 35.71
C PRO A 603 48.68 -9.73 36.22
N GLU A 604 49.62 -10.01 35.31
CA GLU A 604 51.07 -10.06 35.49
C GLU A 604 51.74 -9.21 34.40
N ARG A 605 52.72 -8.38 34.76
CA ARG A 605 53.48 -7.56 33.79
C ARG A 605 54.61 -8.40 33.21
N VAL A 606 54.71 -8.45 31.88
CA VAL A 606 55.69 -9.27 31.14
C VAL A 606 56.44 -8.51 30.04
N SER A 607 56.35 -7.16 30.01
CA SER A 607 56.96 -6.28 29.00
C SER A 607 58.47 -6.48 28.76
N GLU A 608 59.22 -7.06 29.71
CA GLU A 608 60.67 -7.27 29.59
C GLU A 608 61.05 -8.62 28.92
N THR A 609 60.12 -9.58 28.88
CA THR A 609 60.39 -10.96 28.44
C THR A 609 59.58 -11.36 27.22
N GLU A 610 58.48 -10.66 26.94
CA GLU A 610 57.50 -11.01 25.92
C GLU A 610 57.20 -9.78 25.04
N HIS A 611 56.72 -9.98 23.81
CA HIS A 611 56.36 -8.86 22.91
C HIS A 611 54.91 -8.35 23.17
N TYR A 612 54.50 -8.29 24.44
CA TYR A 612 53.25 -7.68 24.94
C TYR A 612 53.40 -7.29 26.42
N ASP A 613 52.59 -6.36 26.92
CA ASP A 613 52.80 -5.75 28.24
C ASP A 613 52.28 -6.54 29.44
N VAL A 614 51.04 -7.06 29.35
CA VAL A 614 50.33 -7.65 30.48
C VAL A 614 49.72 -8.98 30.09
N ARG A 615 49.99 -10.02 30.89
CA ARG A 615 49.32 -11.32 30.81
C ARG A 615 48.25 -11.40 31.89
N SER A 616 46.99 -11.62 31.54
CA SER A 616 45.89 -11.68 32.50
C SER A 616 45.09 -12.98 32.39
N ILE A 617 44.96 -13.72 33.50
CA ILE A 617 44.26 -15.00 33.55
C ILE A 617 42.98 -14.87 34.37
N SER A 618 41.86 -15.41 33.86
CA SER A 618 40.64 -15.56 34.66
C SER A 618 40.73 -16.83 35.53
N PRO A 619 40.66 -16.73 36.86
CA PRO A 619 40.65 -17.89 37.74
C PRO A 619 39.42 -18.79 37.56
N SER A 620 38.29 -18.21 37.12
CA SER A 620 37.03 -18.93 36.99
C SER A 620 36.89 -19.69 35.67
N THR A 621 37.44 -19.16 34.58
CA THR A 621 37.29 -19.74 33.24
C THR A 621 38.59 -20.30 32.66
N GLY A 622 39.75 -19.98 33.25
CA GLY A 622 41.07 -20.31 32.69
C GLY A 622 41.45 -19.52 31.44
N GLU A 623 40.61 -18.59 31.00
CA GLU A 623 40.86 -17.75 29.82
C GLU A 623 42.09 -16.87 30.04
N VAL A 624 42.98 -16.82 29.05
CA VAL A 624 44.20 -15.99 29.07
C VAL A 624 44.05 -14.84 28.07
N ARG A 625 44.24 -13.61 28.56
CA ARG A 625 44.37 -12.38 27.76
C ARG A 625 45.84 -11.98 27.68
N LEU A 626 46.35 -11.79 26.48
CA LEU A 626 47.64 -11.17 26.18
C LEU A 626 47.35 -9.72 25.81
N ILE A 627 47.76 -8.77 26.64
CA ILE A 627 47.31 -7.38 26.58
C ILE A 627 48.50 -6.48 26.23
N GLU A 628 48.36 -5.75 25.14
CA GLU A 628 49.22 -4.64 24.73
C GLU A 628 48.63 -3.32 25.22
N VAL A 629 49.43 -2.43 25.81
CA VAL A 629 48.96 -1.19 26.43
C VAL A 629 49.52 0.05 25.73
N LYS A 630 48.66 0.94 25.24
CA LYS A 630 49.08 2.23 24.67
C LYS A 630 48.53 3.39 25.50
N GLY A 631 49.43 4.28 25.93
CA GLY A 631 49.10 5.42 26.80
C GLY A 631 49.14 6.77 26.08
N HIS A 632 48.15 7.62 26.31
CA HIS A 632 48.07 8.98 25.78
C HIS A 632 47.79 10.02 26.88
N ASN A 633 48.59 11.10 26.87
CA ASN A 633 48.43 12.21 27.82
C ASN A 633 47.16 13.05 27.56
N GLY A 634 46.81 13.23 26.29
CA GLY A 634 45.68 14.03 25.84
C GLY A 634 44.47 13.19 25.39
N PRO A 635 43.42 13.84 24.88
CA PRO A 635 42.22 13.19 24.35
C PRO A 635 42.43 12.54 22.97
N ASP A 636 43.52 12.87 22.28
CA ASP A 636 43.81 12.38 20.94
C ASP A 636 44.24 10.91 20.96
N ILE A 637 43.62 10.12 20.09
CA ILE A 637 43.85 8.67 20.03
C ILE A 637 44.55 8.32 18.72
N TYR A 638 45.67 7.60 18.82
CA TYR A 638 46.41 6.98 17.72
C TYR A 638 47.20 5.81 18.27
N GLY A 639 47.70 4.91 17.44
CA GLY A 639 48.57 3.86 17.98
C GLY A 639 49.31 3.10 16.91
N GLU A 640 50.45 2.57 17.32
CA GLU A 640 51.34 1.80 16.47
C GLU A 640 51.63 0.44 17.11
N LEU A 641 51.61 -0.62 16.31
CA LEU A 641 52.17 -1.93 16.68
C LEU A 641 53.48 -2.12 15.93
N THR A 642 54.46 -2.67 16.63
CA THR A 642 55.69 -3.17 16.00
C THR A 642 55.40 -4.43 15.18
N GLU A 643 56.32 -4.80 14.29
CA GLU A 643 56.17 -6.02 13.46
C GLU A 643 56.07 -7.29 14.33
N ASP A 644 56.80 -7.34 15.46
CA ASP A 644 56.77 -8.45 16.40
C ASP A 644 55.42 -8.52 17.15
N GLU A 645 54.91 -7.38 17.65
CA GLU A 645 53.59 -7.28 18.30
C GLU A 645 52.47 -7.70 17.33
N ALA A 646 52.52 -7.25 16.08
CA ALA A 646 51.55 -7.63 15.05
C ALA A 646 51.62 -9.13 14.74
N CYS A 647 52.82 -9.72 14.72
CA CYS A 647 52.98 -11.17 14.51
C CYS A 647 52.36 -12.00 15.64
N ILE A 648 52.47 -11.56 16.90
CA ILE A 648 51.78 -12.22 18.02
C ILE A 648 50.27 -12.04 17.91
N ALA A 649 49.80 -10.83 17.60
CA ALA A 649 48.37 -10.56 17.42
C ALA A 649 47.76 -11.43 16.32
N GLU A 650 48.50 -11.67 15.22
CA GLU A 650 48.08 -12.55 14.12
C GLU A 650 48.05 -14.03 14.53
N LYS A 651 48.94 -14.48 15.42
CA LYS A 651 48.97 -15.89 15.88
C LYS A 651 47.92 -16.18 16.95
N GLU A 652 47.71 -15.25 17.87
CA GLU A 652 46.92 -15.47 19.08
C GLU A 652 45.46 -14.99 18.95
N HIS A 653 45.16 -14.17 17.92
CA HIS A 653 43.81 -13.70 17.55
C HIS A 653 42.96 -13.30 18.77
N GLU A 654 41.95 -14.12 19.10
CA GLU A 654 40.97 -13.93 20.16
C GLU A 654 41.56 -13.80 21.58
N ARG A 655 42.81 -14.25 21.78
CA ARG A 655 43.54 -14.14 23.05
C ARG A 655 44.36 -12.86 23.14
N TYR A 656 44.56 -12.14 22.03
CA TYR A 656 45.31 -10.88 21.98
C TYR A 656 44.37 -9.68 22.11
N TRP A 657 44.74 -8.72 22.95
CA TRP A 657 43.94 -7.56 23.29
C TRP A 657 44.79 -6.29 23.26
N LEU A 658 44.20 -5.19 22.83
CA LEU A 658 44.83 -3.87 22.83
C LEU A 658 44.04 -2.93 23.73
N TYR A 659 44.71 -2.40 24.75
CA TYR A 659 44.15 -1.48 25.74
C TYR A 659 44.73 -0.09 25.50
N ILE A 660 43.87 0.86 25.16
CA ILE A 660 44.28 2.25 24.94
C ILE A 660 43.79 3.11 26.09
N VAL A 661 44.72 3.62 26.89
CA VAL A 661 44.44 4.53 28.01
C VAL A 661 44.77 5.95 27.57
N TYR A 662 43.81 6.85 27.67
CA TYR A 662 43.97 8.23 27.20
C TYR A 662 43.46 9.25 28.22
N ASN A 663 43.80 10.52 27.99
CA ASN A 663 43.48 11.65 28.86
C ASN A 663 44.11 11.58 30.27
N LEU A 664 45.31 11.00 30.37
CA LEU A 664 46.03 10.77 31.64
C LEU A 664 46.32 12.07 32.42
N LYS A 665 46.59 13.20 31.74
CA LYS A 665 46.89 14.48 32.40
C LYS A 665 45.69 15.11 33.12
N SER A 666 44.46 14.74 32.76
CA SER A 666 43.24 15.34 33.32
C SER A 666 42.85 14.79 34.70
N GLY A 667 43.51 13.72 35.16
CA GLY A 667 43.13 13.00 36.38
C GLY A 667 41.87 12.12 36.24
N LYS A 668 41.25 12.06 35.05
CA LYS A 668 40.14 11.15 34.71
C LYS A 668 40.50 10.31 33.48
N PRO A 669 41.36 9.29 33.65
CA PRO A 669 41.78 8.45 32.53
C PRO A 669 40.58 7.70 31.95
N LYS A 670 40.53 7.63 30.62
CA LYS A 670 39.54 6.83 29.87
C LYS A 670 40.25 5.64 29.24
N LEU A 671 39.54 4.52 29.12
CA LEU A 671 40.07 3.26 28.59
C LEU A 671 39.22 2.77 27.42
N LEU A 672 39.88 2.33 26.34
CA LEU A 672 39.28 1.56 25.23
C LEU A 672 39.91 0.17 25.20
N ILE A 673 39.10 -0.86 24.94
CA ILE A 673 39.50 -2.26 25.01
C ILE A 673 39.11 -2.97 23.71
N PHE A 674 40.09 -3.32 22.89
CA PHE A 674 39.89 -4.03 21.63
C PHE A 674 40.36 -5.48 21.77
N ARG A 675 39.55 -6.43 21.29
CA ARG A 675 39.88 -7.86 21.23
C ARG A 675 40.15 -8.23 19.78
N ASP A 676 41.22 -8.99 19.53
CA ASP A 676 41.66 -9.30 18.16
C ASP A 676 41.78 -8.02 17.30
N PRO A 677 42.68 -7.09 17.69
CA PRO A 677 42.74 -5.76 17.11
C PRO A 677 43.06 -5.76 15.61
N LEU A 678 43.74 -6.79 15.08
CA LEU A 678 44.05 -6.86 13.64
C LEU A 678 42.79 -7.07 12.78
N ASN A 679 41.80 -7.80 13.30
CA ASN A 679 40.53 -8.03 12.60
C ASN A 679 39.43 -7.04 12.98
N THR A 680 39.50 -6.46 14.18
CA THR A 680 38.45 -5.55 14.70
C THR A 680 38.76 -4.06 14.52
N MET A 681 40.00 -3.69 14.20
CA MET A 681 40.42 -2.31 13.96
C MET A 681 40.94 -2.08 12.53
N ASN A 682 40.90 -0.83 12.08
CA ASN A 682 41.29 -0.42 10.73
C ASN A 682 42.78 -0.01 10.68
N TRP A 683 43.66 -0.96 10.38
CA TRP A 683 45.11 -0.73 10.31
C TRP A 683 45.59 -0.27 8.93
N LYS A 684 46.64 0.56 8.90
CA LYS A 684 47.46 0.85 7.71
C LYS A 684 48.91 0.45 7.99
N MET A 685 49.53 -0.23 7.02
CA MET A 685 50.96 -0.55 7.08
C MET A 685 51.77 0.62 6.51
N PHE A 686 52.79 1.04 7.26
CA PHE A 686 53.74 2.05 6.81
C PHE A 686 55.16 1.48 6.83
N GLU A 687 55.94 1.80 5.79
CA GLU A 687 57.35 1.44 5.67
C GLU A 687 58.18 2.73 5.82
N LYS A 688 58.93 2.85 6.93
CA LYS A 688 59.80 4.03 7.16
C LYS A 688 61.12 3.86 6.41
N VAL A 689 61.77 4.97 6.06
CA VAL A 689 63.03 5.07 5.28
C VAL A 689 64.20 4.22 5.88
N GLU A 690 64.10 3.77 7.14
CA GLU A 690 65.09 2.92 7.82
C GLU A 690 64.79 1.39 7.81
N LYS A 691 63.91 0.88 6.93
CA LYS A 691 63.58 -0.57 6.80
C LYS A 691 63.03 -1.23 8.08
N ARG A 692 62.15 -0.55 8.83
CA ARG A 692 61.31 -1.19 9.86
C ARG A 692 59.84 -0.97 9.52
N ARG A 693 59.05 -2.05 9.53
CA ARG A 693 57.61 -2.01 9.28
C ARG A 693 56.88 -1.65 10.58
N ARG A 694 55.89 -0.78 10.49
CA ARG A 694 55.00 -0.45 11.60
C ARG A 694 53.55 -0.49 11.13
N TYR A 695 52.70 -1.05 11.97
CA TYR A 695 51.25 -1.01 11.78
C TYR A 695 50.75 0.20 12.54
N VAL A 696 50.11 1.16 11.87
CA VAL A 696 49.56 2.35 12.52
C VAL A 696 48.08 2.42 12.19
N PHE A 697 47.22 2.52 13.20
CA PHE A 697 45.84 2.92 12.97
C PHE A 697 45.78 4.45 12.98
N TRP A 698 45.49 5.02 11.81
CA TRP A 698 45.47 6.46 11.57
C TRP A 698 44.29 6.79 10.64
N PRO A 699 43.59 7.92 10.83
CA PRO A 699 42.47 8.30 9.96
C PRO A 699 42.92 8.38 8.49
N LYS A 700 42.22 7.65 7.61
CA LYS A 700 42.71 7.35 6.25
C LYS A 700 42.80 8.55 5.30
N ASN A 701 42.15 9.67 5.62
CA ASN A 701 42.10 10.89 4.80
C ASN A 701 43.07 12.00 5.21
N PHE A 702 44.04 11.72 6.08
CA PHE A 702 45.20 12.61 6.20
C PHE A 702 46.35 11.98 5.42
N GLU A 703 46.50 12.41 4.17
CA GLU A 703 47.80 12.30 3.52
C GLU A 703 48.81 12.97 4.44
N ARG A 704 49.86 12.25 4.82
CA ARG A 704 51.09 12.92 5.23
C ARG A 704 51.57 13.64 3.98
N VAL A 705 51.52 14.97 3.99
CA VAL A 705 52.44 15.76 3.16
C VAL A 705 53.86 15.44 3.60
#